data_AF-A0A6J5WQA1-F1
#
_entry.id   AF-A0A6J5WQA1-F1
#
_cell.length_a   1.000
_cell.length_b   1.000
_cell.length_c   1.000
_cell.angle_alpha   90.00
_cell.angle_beta   90.00
_cell.angle_gamma   90.00
#
_symmetry.space_group_name_H-M   'P 1'
#
loop_
_entity.id
_entity.type
_entity.pdbx_description
1 polymer ?
#
loop_
_entity_poly.entity_id
_entity_poly.type
_entity_poly.pdbx_seq_one_letter_code
_entity_poly.pdbx_strand_id
1 'polypeptide(L)'
;MRENENIYMQRLQSQRCYLYGPFADTILMLRPFMKSPARFSAVFVLLFLLFGAFVCTRLLNSPILVDTSAEEPIITTRTSRKHSREIPLNCTAYDLTRTCPSNYPTTTSQPEQDPDRPLPPTCPEYFRWIHEDLRPWAHTGITRDMEQRAKRTANFKLVIVNGKAYVEKYQKSFQTRDVFTMWGILQLLRRYPGQVPDLELMFDCVDWPVISSNDYSGPNATAPPPLFRYCGDDNSLDIVFPDWSFWGWAEINIKPWEVLLKDLEDGNKRKRWIDRAPYAYWKGNPSVAATRQDLLKCNVSDQQDWNARVYAQDWLRESSEGYKQSDLASQCVDRYKIYIEGSAWSVSDKYILACDSVTLIVKPRYYDFFTRSLMPVHHYWPIKDDDKCRSIKFAVDWGNSHKQKAQAIGKAASKLIQEELKMDYVYDYMFHLLNEYAKLLQFKPTIPRKAIELCSEAMACQAQGTEKKFMMESMVKGPAVSNPCTMPPPYGPASLFAVLRRNANSIKQVETWEKKYWENQTARFSAIFVLLFVLVGALICTRLLNYNTETLFGATPRTSQSYPHKTGEIPKKPPGKLEIPLNCPAYDLRGTCPSNYPTTFHPEQNPERPSPPTCPEYFRWIHEDLRPWARTGITREMVDRANRTANFKLVIVNGKAYVEQYEKAFQTRDVFTVWGFLQLLRRYPGQVPDLELMFDCVDWPVIPSHEYSGPNATAPPPLFRYCADDNTLDIVFPDWSFWGWAEINIRPWEVLFEELKEGNKRKTWLEREPYAYWKGNPAIAETRQDLIKCNVSEEHDWNARLYAQDWDRESKEGYNKSDLASQCIHRYKIYIEGSAWSVSEKYILACDSVTLIVKPRYYDFFTRRLMPVEHYWPIKEDDKCRSIKFSVDWGNTHRRKAQAIGKASSNLIQEELKMDYVYDYMFHLLNEYAKLLQFKPTVPKKAVELCSEAMACQAEGTEKKFMLQSLVKGPAVSEPCTMPPPYDPSSLFAVLRRKANSIKQVETWERNYWESQSKKS
;
A
#
# COMPACT_ATOMS: atom_id res chain seq x y z
N MET A 1 41.72 -65.50 1.50
CA MET A 1 42.06 -65.87 2.90
C MET A 1 41.20 -64.97 3.78
N ARG A 2 40.02 -65.44 4.24
CA ARG A 2 39.77 -66.03 5.59
C ARG A 2 40.26 -65.06 6.69
N GLU A 3 39.43 -64.48 7.58
CA GLU A 3 38.34 -65.05 8.38
C GLU A 3 37.42 -63.98 9.03
N ASN A 4 36.19 -64.41 9.37
CA ASN A 4 35.18 -63.93 10.36
C ASN A 4 34.47 -62.58 10.14
N GLU A 5 33.17 -62.48 9.80
CA GLU A 5 31.88 -62.90 10.44
C GLU A 5 31.21 -61.83 11.34
N ASN A 6 30.05 -61.34 10.85
CA ASN A 6 28.76 -61.06 11.52
C ASN A 6 28.71 -60.39 12.92
N ILE A 7 28.00 -59.24 13.02
CA ILE A 7 26.72 -59.02 13.74
C ILE A 7 26.38 -57.52 13.86
N TYR A 8 25.13 -57.21 13.53
CA TYR A 8 24.38 -55.96 13.76
C TYR A 8 23.88 -55.90 15.22
N MET A 9 24.02 -54.77 15.93
CA MET A 9 23.11 -54.19 16.96
C MET A 9 23.82 -53.49 18.14
N GLN A 10 23.24 -52.34 18.50
CA GLN A 10 23.17 -51.70 19.83
C GLN A 10 24.36 -50.91 20.41
N ARG A 11 24.10 -49.58 20.47
CA ARG A 11 24.16 -48.67 21.64
C ARG A 11 25.46 -48.54 22.44
N LEU A 12 25.91 -47.28 22.57
CA LEU A 12 25.89 -46.47 23.82
C LEU A 12 26.22 -45.00 23.42
N GLN A 13 25.30 -44.04 23.56
CA GLN A 13 25.10 -43.17 24.75
C GLN A 13 26.40 -42.48 25.19
N SER A 14 26.52 -41.15 25.12
CA SER A 14 26.19 -40.18 26.20
C SER A 14 26.84 -38.85 25.78
N GLN A 15 26.17 -37.70 25.66
CA GLN A 15 25.79 -36.81 26.75
C GLN A 15 24.66 -35.85 26.30
N ARG A 16 23.44 -36.09 26.79
CA ARG A 16 22.45 -35.04 27.10
C ARG A 16 21.66 -35.54 28.31
N CYS A 17 22.12 -35.11 29.48
CA CYS A 17 21.52 -35.23 30.79
C CYS A 17 21.35 -33.80 31.30
N TYR A 18 20.34 -33.35 32.03
CA TYR A 18 19.01 -33.81 32.44
C TYR A 18 18.36 -32.51 32.98
N LEU A 19 17.03 -32.37 33.06
CA LEU A 19 16.18 -32.61 34.24
C LEU A 19 14.85 -31.90 33.89
N TYR A 20 13.61 -32.39 34.06
CA TYR A 20 13.03 -33.54 34.74
C TYR A 20 11.60 -33.73 34.15
N GLY A 21 11.17 -34.97 33.90
CA GLY A 21 9.75 -35.36 34.09
C GLY A 21 9.48 -35.57 35.60
N PRO A 22 8.26 -35.88 36.09
CA PRO A 22 7.33 -36.86 35.48
C PRO A 22 5.83 -36.49 35.60
N PHE A 23 4.98 -36.83 34.62
CA PHE A 23 3.55 -37.16 34.83
C PHE A 23 2.97 -37.64 33.48
N ALA A 24 3.41 -38.84 33.06
CA ALA A 24 2.86 -39.52 31.90
C ALA A 24 2.72 -41.02 32.20
N ASP A 25 2.11 -41.35 33.35
CA ASP A 25 1.71 -42.72 33.71
C ASP A 25 0.38 -42.73 34.50
N THR A 26 -0.62 -41.99 34.02
CA THR A 26 -1.99 -42.06 34.57
C THR A 26 -3.10 -41.75 33.56
N ILE A 27 -2.84 -41.88 32.24
CA ILE A 27 -3.85 -41.63 31.19
C ILE A 27 -3.96 -42.82 30.23
N LEU A 28 -3.95 -44.03 30.78
CA LEU A 28 -4.33 -45.26 30.06
C LEU A 28 -5.20 -46.21 30.89
N MET A 29 -5.74 -45.72 32.02
CA MET A 29 -6.67 -46.44 32.89
C MET A 29 -7.82 -45.52 33.27
N LEU A 30 -8.72 -45.20 32.32
CA LEU A 30 -10.08 -44.70 32.57
C LEU A 30 -10.93 -44.68 31.28
N ARG A 31 -10.74 -45.68 30.40
CA ARG A 31 -11.79 -46.12 29.48
C ARG A 31 -12.61 -47.19 30.20
N PRO A 32 -13.44 -46.81 31.19
CA PRO A 32 -14.87 -46.93 30.94
C PRO A 32 -15.75 -46.01 31.82
N PHE A 33 -15.72 -44.68 31.67
CA PHE A 33 -16.78 -43.82 32.26
C PHE A 33 -17.04 -42.57 31.43
N MET A 34 -17.56 -42.73 30.21
CA MET A 34 -18.09 -41.60 29.42
C MET A 34 -19.45 -41.95 28.80
N LYS A 35 -20.49 -41.97 29.64
CA LYS A 35 -21.89 -41.83 29.25
C LYS A 35 -22.64 -41.03 30.33
N SER A 36 -22.75 -39.72 30.16
CA SER A 36 -23.87 -38.83 30.59
C SER A 36 -23.38 -37.40 30.94
N PRO A 37 -24.00 -36.31 30.43
CA PRO A 37 -23.50 -34.94 30.59
C PRO A 37 -23.84 -34.25 31.92
N ALA A 38 -24.49 -34.94 32.88
CA ALA A 38 -25.06 -34.28 34.06
C ALA A 38 -24.17 -34.22 35.32
N ARG A 39 -22.93 -34.74 35.30
CA ARG A 39 -22.06 -34.79 36.51
C ARG A 39 -20.79 -33.94 36.45
N PHE A 40 -20.56 -33.21 35.37
CA PHE A 40 -19.36 -32.36 35.22
C PHE A 40 -19.45 -31.01 35.95
N SER A 41 -20.67 -30.49 36.14
CA SER A 41 -20.87 -29.16 36.76
C SER A 41 -20.65 -29.14 38.28
N ALA A 42 -20.80 -30.27 38.98
CA ALA A 42 -20.67 -30.30 40.44
C ALA A 42 -19.20 -30.33 40.92
N VAL A 43 -18.29 -30.93 40.15
CA VAL A 43 -16.86 -31.04 40.52
C VAL A 43 -16.12 -29.72 40.27
N PHE A 44 -16.52 -28.97 39.23
CA PHE A 44 -15.91 -27.67 38.91
C PHE A 44 -16.30 -26.55 39.89
N VAL A 45 -17.51 -26.60 40.44
CA VAL A 45 -17.99 -25.65 41.47
C VAL A 45 -17.29 -25.90 42.82
N LEU A 46 -16.98 -27.16 43.17
CA LEU A 46 -16.28 -27.49 44.41
C LEU A 46 -14.80 -27.04 44.37
N LEU A 47 -14.14 -27.15 43.22
CA LEU A 47 -12.76 -26.70 43.01
C LEU A 47 -12.62 -25.16 43.04
N PHE A 48 -13.61 -24.43 42.53
CA PHE A 48 -13.63 -22.96 42.59
C PHE A 48 -13.87 -22.42 44.00
N LEU A 49 -14.69 -23.11 44.82
CA LEU A 49 -14.95 -22.74 46.21
C LEU A 49 -13.73 -22.98 47.13
N LEU A 50 -12.94 -24.02 46.86
CA LEU A 50 -11.71 -24.30 47.61
C LEU A 50 -10.57 -23.32 47.27
N PHE A 51 -10.50 -22.83 46.03
CA PHE A 51 -9.50 -21.82 45.64
C PHE A 51 -9.85 -20.42 46.17
N GLY A 52 -11.14 -20.09 46.28
CA GLY A 52 -11.61 -18.84 46.88
C GLY A 52 -11.33 -18.73 48.38
N ALA A 53 -11.31 -19.86 49.12
CA ALA A 53 -11.05 -19.88 50.56
C ALA A 53 -9.54 -19.72 50.91
N PHE A 54 -8.62 -19.92 49.96
CA PHE A 54 -7.17 -19.81 50.21
C PHE A 54 -6.62 -18.38 50.03
N VAL A 55 -7.35 -17.51 49.31
CA VAL A 55 -6.89 -16.14 49.00
C VAL A 55 -7.33 -15.10 50.05
N CYS A 56 -8.15 -15.48 51.03
CA CYS A 56 -8.70 -14.55 52.04
C CYS A 56 -8.04 -14.56 53.44
N THR A 57 -6.85 -15.14 53.64
CA THR A 57 -6.23 -15.19 55.00
C THR A 57 -4.90 -14.46 55.18
N ARG A 58 -4.47 -13.59 54.25
CA ARG A 58 -3.30 -12.72 54.52
C ARG A 58 -3.49 -11.28 54.08
N LEU A 59 -4.30 -10.56 54.84
CA LEU A 59 -4.14 -9.14 55.10
C LEU A 59 -4.43 -8.89 56.59
N LEU A 60 -3.45 -8.29 57.28
CA LEU A 60 -3.56 -7.28 58.36
C LEU A 60 -2.40 -7.43 59.38
N ASN A 61 -1.44 -6.51 59.33
CA ASN A 61 -1.11 -5.58 60.43
C ASN A 61 0.10 -4.69 60.07
N SER A 62 -0.10 -3.37 60.18
CA SER A 62 0.94 -2.32 60.20
C SER A 62 1.58 -2.20 61.61
N PRO A 63 2.70 -1.45 61.81
CA PRO A 63 2.59 0.00 62.06
C PRO A 63 3.76 0.92 61.57
N ILE A 64 3.38 2.13 61.12
CA ILE A 64 3.87 3.51 61.41
C ILE A 64 5.37 3.75 61.77
N LEU A 65 6.08 4.66 61.05
CA LEU A 65 6.67 5.94 61.56
C LEU A 65 7.36 6.83 60.46
N VAL A 66 6.84 8.05 60.28
CA VAL A 66 7.41 9.44 60.17
C VAL A 66 8.73 9.78 59.41
N ASP A 67 8.65 10.94 58.70
CA ASP A 67 9.65 11.90 58.18
C ASP A 67 10.55 11.52 57.00
N THR A 68 10.95 12.40 56.07
CA THR A 68 11.00 13.88 56.05
C THR A 68 10.94 14.40 54.59
N SER A 69 10.59 15.68 54.47
CA SER A 69 10.64 16.53 53.27
C SER A 69 11.99 16.53 52.54
N ALA A 70 11.96 16.48 51.20
CA ALA A 70 13.00 17.04 50.35
C ALA A 70 12.35 17.65 49.09
N GLU A 71 12.39 18.97 49.02
CA GLU A 71 12.13 19.77 47.82
C GLU A 71 13.22 19.46 46.77
N GLU A 72 12.81 19.21 45.53
CA GLU A 72 13.71 19.29 44.37
C GLU A 72 13.41 20.55 43.55
N PRO A 73 14.45 21.18 42.97
CA PRO A 73 14.43 22.61 42.69
C PRO A 73 13.63 22.95 41.43
N ILE A 74 12.77 23.95 41.59
CA ILE A 74 12.20 24.71 40.49
C ILE A 74 13.33 25.49 39.81
N ILE A 75 13.84 24.97 38.69
CA ILE A 75 14.66 25.76 37.77
C ILE A 75 13.74 26.79 37.13
N THR A 76 13.75 27.98 37.72
CA THR A 76 13.09 29.17 37.18
C THR A 76 13.92 29.67 36.00
N THR A 77 13.67 29.15 34.80
CA THR A 77 14.12 29.82 33.58
C THR A 77 13.31 31.10 33.44
N ARG A 78 13.91 32.24 33.83
CA ARG A 78 13.46 33.57 33.45
C ARG A 78 13.49 33.67 31.93
N THR A 79 12.39 33.28 31.29
CA THR A 79 12.12 33.67 29.91
C THR A 79 11.77 35.15 29.93
N SER A 80 12.69 35.97 29.43
CA SER A 80 12.43 37.35 29.06
C SER A 80 11.24 37.37 28.10
N ARG A 81 10.05 37.75 28.59
CA ARG A 81 8.88 38.01 27.75
C ARG A 81 9.18 39.24 26.90
N LYS A 82 9.74 39.05 25.70
CA LYS A 82 9.63 40.03 24.62
C LYS A 82 8.12 40.19 24.32
N HIS A 83 7.51 41.26 24.85
CA HIS A 83 6.11 41.58 24.57
C HIS A 83 5.93 41.84 23.06
N SER A 84 5.10 41.04 22.40
CA SER A 84 4.65 41.33 21.03
C SER A 84 3.87 42.65 21.04
N ARG A 85 4.20 43.56 20.13
CA ARG A 85 3.48 44.83 19.97
C ARG A 85 2.04 44.54 19.54
N GLU A 86 1.07 44.78 20.42
CA GLU A 86 -0.35 44.65 20.08
C GLU A 86 -0.76 45.77 19.11
N ILE A 87 -1.61 45.44 18.14
CA ILE A 87 -2.14 46.36 17.12
C ILE A 87 -3.66 46.43 17.30
N PRO A 88 -4.19 47.34 18.14
CA PRO A 88 -5.64 47.44 18.36
C PRO A 88 -6.37 47.98 17.12
N LEU A 89 -7.67 47.67 17.01
CA LEU A 89 -8.55 48.26 15.99
C LEU A 89 -8.86 49.72 16.33
N ASN A 90 -8.78 50.61 15.34
CA ASN A 90 -9.14 52.02 15.51
C ASN A 90 -10.48 52.35 14.84
N CYS A 91 -11.58 51.93 15.47
CA CYS A 91 -12.93 52.15 14.92
C CYS A 91 -13.32 53.64 14.87
N THR A 92 -12.91 54.44 15.85
CA THR A 92 -13.22 55.89 15.86
C THR A 92 -12.64 56.59 14.65
N ALA A 93 -11.37 56.32 14.30
CA ALA A 93 -10.76 56.89 13.11
C ALA A 93 -11.41 56.37 11.84
N TYR A 94 -11.69 55.06 11.76
CA TYR A 94 -12.33 54.46 10.60
C TYR A 94 -13.75 55.00 10.34
N ASP A 95 -14.55 55.19 11.39
CA ASP A 95 -15.91 55.71 11.25
C ASP A 95 -15.94 57.15 10.71
N LEU A 96 -14.90 57.94 11.02
CA LEU A 96 -14.71 59.31 10.52
C LEU A 96 -14.24 59.33 9.05
N THR A 97 -13.22 58.54 8.71
CA THR A 97 -12.55 58.64 7.40
C THR A 97 -13.07 57.67 6.36
N ARG A 98 -13.69 56.55 6.79
CA ARG A 98 -14.08 55.40 5.96
C ARG A 98 -12.93 54.87 5.11
N THR A 99 -11.70 55.00 5.61
CA THR A 99 -10.47 54.55 4.94
C THR A 99 -9.66 53.66 5.87
N CYS A 100 -8.99 52.67 5.28
CA CYS A 100 -8.13 51.77 6.04
C CYS A 100 -6.94 52.52 6.65
N PRO A 101 -6.54 52.20 7.90
CA PRO A 101 -5.40 52.84 8.54
C PRO A 101 -4.10 52.75 7.73
N SER A 102 -3.40 53.86 7.58
CA SER A 102 -2.09 53.91 6.89
C SER A 102 -0.94 53.34 7.71
N ASN A 103 -1.15 53.12 9.01
CA ASN A 103 -0.15 52.67 9.97
C ASN A 103 -0.12 51.15 10.20
N TYR A 104 -0.81 50.37 9.36
CA TYR A 104 -0.67 48.92 9.39
C TYR A 104 0.79 48.56 9.13
N PRO A 105 1.43 47.70 9.96
CA PRO A 105 2.77 47.24 9.67
C PRO A 105 2.71 46.46 8.36
N THR A 106 3.41 46.96 7.34
CA THR A 106 3.59 46.29 6.04
C THR A 106 4.99 45.72 5.90
N THR A 107 5.83 45.91 6.93
CA THR A 107 7.21 45.43 7.02
C THR A 107 7.46 44.85 8.40
N THR A 108 8.08 43.67 8.47
CA THR A 108 8.54 43.11 9.74
C THR A 108 9.82 43.85 10.16
N SER A 109 9.83 44.53 11.31
CA SER A 109 11.10 44.90 11.96
C SER A 109 11.78 43.60 12.36
N GLN A 110 12.84 43.19 11.66
CA GLN A 110 13.57 41.99 12.02
C GLN A 110 13.98 42.06 13.49
N PRO A 111 13.58 41.12 14.35
CA PRO A 111 14.35 40.89 15.56
C PRO A 111 15.76 40.52 15.08
N GLU A 112 16.78 41.21 15.58
CA GLU A 112 18.18 40.85 15.40
C GLU A 112 18.33 39.32 15.39
N GLN A 113 19.04 38.80 14.38
CA GLN A 113 19.37 37.38 14.28
C GLN A 113 20.07 36.96 15.57
N ASP A 114 19.28 36.44 16.51
CA ASP A 114 19.78 35.77 17.70
C ASP A 114 20.38 34.44 17.23
N PRO A 115 21.71 34.26 17.31
CA PRO A 115 22.38 33.04 16.84
C PRO A 115 21.92 31.79 17.59
N ASP A 116 21.31 31.95 18.77
CA ASP A 116 20.82 30.86 19.63
C ASP A 116 19.33 30.55 19.42
N ARG A 117 18.70 31.07 18.36
CA ARG A 117 17.27 30.83 18.11
C ARG A 117 17.01 29.39 17.63
N PRO A 118 16.10 28.64 18.28
CA PRO A 118 15.72 27.30 17.85
C PRO A 118 15.20 27.27 16.40
N LEU A 119 15.58 26.24 15.64
CA LEU A 119 15.04 26.00 14.31
C LEU A 119 13.50 25.91 14.35
N PRO A 120 12.79 26.47 13.35
CA PRO A 120 11.33 26.35 13.29
C PRO A 120 10.92 24.87 13.26
N PRO A 121 9.84 24.48 13.98
CA PRO A 121 9.34 23.11 13.93
C PRO A 121 8.94 22.73 12.49
N THR A 122 8.98 21.44 12.18
CA THR A 122 8.44 20.93 10.92
C THR A 122 6.92 21.01 10.93
N CYS A 123 6.31 21.46 9.84
CA CYS A 123 4.85 21.51 9.72
C CYS A 123 4.24 20.10 9.75
N PRO A 124 2.98 19.95 10.21
CA PRO A 124 2.22 18.70 10.13
C PRO A 124 2.23 18.06 8.73
N GLU A 125 2.11 16.73 8.70
CA GLU A 125 2.20 15.95 7.45
C GLU A 125 1.19 16.37 6.37
N TYR A 126 0.01 16.86 6.76
CA TYR A 126 -1.00 17.33 5.80
C TYR A 126 -0.57 18.56 4.98
N PHE A 127 0.47 19.28 5.37
CA PHE A 127 1.02 20.39 4.57
C PHE A 127 1.61 19.90 3.25
N ARG A 128 2.04 18.63 3.16
CA ARG A 128 2.55 18.05 1.90
C ARG A 128 1.52 18.09 0.78
N TRP A 129 0.24 18.10 1.12
CA TRP A 129 -0.84 18.15 0.13
C TRP A 129 -0.94 19.49 -0.61
N ILE A 130 -0.34 20.57 -0.09
CA ILE A 130 -0.21 21.85 -0.83
C ILE A 130 0.50 21.61 -2.17
N HIS A 131 1.53 20.77 -2.19
CA HIS A 131 2.25 20.43 -3.42
C HIS A 131 1.35 19.72 -4.44
N GLU A 132 0.48 18.82 -3.98
CA GLU A 132 -0.44 18.10 -4.87
C GLU A 132 -1.55 19.01 -5.39
N ASP A 133 -2.09 19.91 -4.55
CA ASP A 133 -3.15 20.84 -4.94
C ASP A 133 -2.64 21.89 -5.94
N LEU A 134 -1.37 22.31 -5.84
CA LEU A 134 -0.74 23.26 -6.77
C LEU A 134 -0.04 22.60 -7.96
N ARG A 135 0.09 21.27 -7.95
CA ARG A 135 0.76 20.47 -8.99
C ARG A 135 0.29 20.77 -10.42
N PRO A 136 -1.00 21.01 -10.70
CA PRO A 136 -1.46 21.26 -12.07
C PRO A 136 -0.77 22.45 -12.77
N TRP A 137 -0.21 23.40 -12.00
CA TRP A 137 0.47 24.58 -12.53
C TRP A 137 1.99 24.58 -12.28
N ALA A 138 2.55 23.53 -11.68
CA ALA A 138 3.96 23.49 -11.26
C ALA A 138 4.96 23.71 -12.42
N HIS A 139 4.62 23.27 -13.62
CA HIS A 139 5.47 23.41 -14.82
C HIS A 139 5.05 24.55 -15.75
N THR A 140 3.75 24.84 -15.83
CA THR A 140 3.22 25.83 -16.77
C THR A 140 3.13 27.22 -16.18
N GLY A 141 3.15 27.35 -14.84
CA GLY A 141 2.70 28.54 -14.14
C GLY A 141 1.21 28.84 -14.36
N ILE A 142 0.78 29.97 -13.81
CA ILE A 142 -0.58 30.50 -13.85
C ILE A 142 -0.56 31.80 -14.66
N THR A 143 -1.22 31.77 -15.80
CA THR A 143 -1.39 32.96 -16.65
C THR A 143 -2.60 33.79 -16.22
N ARG A 144 -2.63 35.06 -16.63
CA ARG A 144 -3.77 35.95 -16.37
C ARG A 144 -5.07 35.40 -16.96
N ASP A 145 -5.01 34.78 -18.14
CA ASP A 145 -6.16 34.18 -18.78
C ASP A 145 -6.72 33.00 -17.96
N MET A 146 -5.86 32.13 -17.43
CA MET A 146 -6.27 31.03 -16.53
C MET A 146 -7.00 31.56 -15.29
N GLU A 147 -6.46 32.57 -14.63
CA GLU A 147 -7.10 33.19 -13.46
C GLU A 147 -8.44 33.84 -13.80
N GLN A 148 -8.54 34.52 -14.95
CA GLN A 148 -9.81 35.12 -15.37
C GLN A 148 -10.88 34.09 -15.70
N ARG A 149 -10.52 32.88 -16.18
CA ARG A 149 -11.50 31.80 -16.39
C ARG A 149 -12.13 31.30 -15.08
N ALA A 150 -11.44 31.37 -13.95
CA ALA A 150 -12.00 31.02 -12.64
C ALA A 150 -13.11 32.00 -12.17
N LYS A 151 -13.17 33.20 -12.74
CA LYS A 151 -14.22 34.20 -12.44
C LYS A 151 -15.65 33.66 -12.64
N ARG A 152 -15.83 32.67 -13.52
CA ARG A 152 -17.14 32.12 -13.88
C ARG A 152 -17.96 31.67 -12.66
N THR A 153 -17.31 31.08 -11.66
CA THR A 153 -17.96 30.57 -10.44
C THR A 153 -17.52 31.29 -9.16
N ALA A 154 -16.43 32.06 -9.21
CA ALA A 154 -15.91 32.78 -8.05
C ALA A 154 -16.93 33.75 -7.44
N ASN A 155 -17.02 33.73 -6.11
CA ASN A 155 -17.78 34.72 -5.34
C ASN A 155 -17.04 36.05 -5.24
N PHE A 156 -15.71 36.00 -5.11
CA PHE A 156 -14.86 37.19 -5.08
C PHE A 156 -13.48 36.94 -5.67
N LYS A 157 -12.87 38.02 -6.13
CA LYS A 157 -11.44 38.12 -6.42
C LYS A 157 -10.75 38.85 -5.30
N LEU A 158 -9.66 38.26 -4.80
CA LEU A 158 -8.79 38.88 -3.80
C LEU A 158 -7.46 39.25 -4.46
N VAL A 159 -6.96 40.43 -4.15
CA VAL A 159 -5.65 40.92 -4.57
C VAL A 159 -4.89 41.38 -3.35
N ILE A 160 -3.69 40.85 -3.14
CA ILE A 160 -2.75 41.30 -2.11
C ILE A 160 -1.62 42.04 -2.83
N VAL A 161 -1.40 43.31 -2.50
CA VAL A 161 -0.30 44.12 -3.04
C VAL A 161 0.30 44.94 -1.91
N ASN A 162 1.62 44.88 -1.74
CA ASN A 162 2.36 45.60 -0.69
C ASN A 162 1.79 45.35 0.72
N GLY A 163 1.42 44.09 1.01
CA GLY A 163 0.85 43.68 2.30
C GLY A 163 -0.58 44.17 2.57
N LYS A 164 -1.26 44.76 1.57
CA LYS A 164 -2.65 45.22 1.67
C LYS A 164 -3.57 44.35 0.83
N ALA A 165 -4.74 44.03 1.38
CA ALA A 165 -5.77 43.24 0.70
C ALA A 165 -6.78 44.15 -0.01
N TYR A 166 -7.18 43.76 -1.21
CA TYR A 166 -8.23 44.39 -2.00
C TYR A 166 -9.18 43.31 -2.50
N VAL A 167 -10.48 43.57 -2.47
CA VAL A 167 -11.49 42.59 -2.88
C VAL A 167 -12.45 43.18 -3.90
N GLU A 168 -12.70 42.44 -4.98
CA GLU A 168 -13.80 42.67 -5.91
C GLU A 168 -14.81 41.54 -5.75
N LYS A 169 -16.02 41.85 -5.28
CA LYS A 169 -17.08 40.85 -5.14
C LYS A 169 -17.82 40.67 -6.47
N TYR A 170 -18.06 39.43 -6.85
CA TYR A 170 -18.80 39.06 -8.06
C TYR A 170 -20.20 38.57 -7.76
N GLN A 171 -20.36 37.73 -6.73
CA GLN A 171 -21.64 37.14 -6.37
C GLN A 171 -21.77 37.02 -4.86
N LYS A 172 -23.00 37.08 -4.34
CA LYS A 172 -23.27 36.90 -2.92
C LYS A 172 -22.99 35.46 -2.50
N SER A 173 -22.21 35.28 -1.44
CA SER A 173 -22.01 33.96 -0.84
C SER A 173 -23.24 33.51 -0.04
N PHE A 174 -23.41 32.19 0.10
CA PHE A 174 -24.29 31.65 1.13
C PHE A 174 -23.75 32.07 2.50
N GLN A 175 -24.60 32.69 3.33
CA GLN A 175 -24.24 33.10 4.70
C GLN A 175 -22.94 33.94 4.77
N THR A 176 -22.29 34.01 5.93
CA THR A 176 -21.08 34.79 6.20
C THR A 176 -19.79 34.08 5.78
N ARG A 177 -19.85 33.10 4.86
CA ARG A 177 -18.68 32.31 4.47
C ARG A 177 -17.59 33.17 3.84
N ASP A 178 -17.96 34.04 2.89
CA ASP A 178 -17.03 34.99 2.29
C ASP A 178 -16.49 35.96 3.34
N VAL A 179 -17.35 36.46 4.23
CA VAL A 179 -17.00 37.38 5.33
C VAL A 179 -15.90 36.78 6.22
N PHE A 180 -16.10 35.58 6.77
CA PHE A 180 -15.11 34.98 7.67
C PHE A 180 -13.87 34.44 6.95
N THR A 181 -13.98 34.07 5.67
CA THR A 181 -12.82 33.74 4.83
C THR A 181 -11.93 34.97 4.63
N MET A 182 -12.53 36.10 4.24
CA MET A 182 -11.81 37.36 4.09
C MET A 182 -11.23 37.85 5.44
N TRP A 183 -11.99 37.71 6.53
CA TRP A 183 -11.52 38.02 7.87
C TRP A 183 -10.28 37.21 8.25
N GLY A 184 -10.28 35.90 7.95
CA GLY A 184 -9.14 35.02 8.20
C GLY A 184 -7.88 35.41 7.42
N ILE A 185 -8.04 35.83 6.17
CA ILE A 185 -6.93 36.34 5.36
C ILE A 185 -6.37 37.65 5.94
N LEU A 186 -7.23 38.56 6.44
CA LEU A 186 -6.74 39.74 7.14
C LEU A 186 -5.98 39.37 8.43
N GLN A 187 -6.43 38.34 9.15
CA GLN A 187 -5.72 37.86 10.33
C GLN A 187 -4.36 37.27 9.97
N LEU A 188 -4.25 36.57 8.84
CA LEU A 188 -2.97 36.12 8.30
C LEU A 188 -2.03 37.30 8.02
N LEU A 189 -2.52 38.36 7.36
CA LEU A 189 -1.71 39.56 7.07
C LEU A 189 -1.27 40.29 8.35
N ARG A 190 -2.10 40.28 9.40
CA ARG A 190 -1.74 40.81 10.73
C ARG A 190 -0.70 39.94 11.44
N ARG A 191 -0.77 38.62 11.24
CA ARG A 191 0.16 37.65 11.84
C ARG A 191 1.53 37.67 11.17
N TYR A 192 1.58 37.81 9.85
CA TYR A 192 2.82 37.81 9.04
C TYR A 192 2.95 39.07 8.17
N PRO A 193 3.10 40.26 8.79
CA PRO A 193 3.04 41.52 8.04
C PRO A 193 4.21 41.68 7.08
N GLY A 194 3.89 41.88 5.80
CA GLY A 194 4.86 42.01 4.71
C GLY A 194 5.50 40.71 4.23
N GLN A 195 5.09 39.55 4.76
CA GLN A 195 5.67 38.26 4.39
C GLN A 195 4.78 37.45 3.42
N VAL A 196 3.50 37.81 3.28
CA VAL A 196 2.63 37.25 2.23
C VAL A 196 2.94 37.98 0.92
N PRO A 197 3.32 37.27 -0.16
CA PRO A 197 3.68 37.89 -1.43
C PRO A 197 2.50 38.62 -2.09
N ASP A 198 2.84 39.50 -3.03
CA ASP A 198 1.84 40.05 -3.95
C ASP A 198 1.20 38.91 -4.75
N LEU A 199 -0.14 38.84 -4.77
CA LEU A 199 -0.88 37.81 -5.51
C LEU A 199 -2.28 38.28 -5.92
N GLU A 200 -2.86 37.61 -6.92
CA GLU A 200 -4.29 37.67 -7.24
C GLU A 200 -4.87 36.24 -7.18
N LEU A 201 -6.03 36.06 -6.55
CA LEU A 201 -6.72 34.77 -6.53
C LEU A 201 -8.24 34.92 -6.69
N MET A 202 -8.86 33.85 -7.20
CA MET A 202 -10.30 33.67 -7.31
C MET A 202 -10.78 32.70 -6.24
N PHE A 203 -11.84 33.07 -5.51
CA PHE A 203 -12.38 32.25 -4.42
C PHE A 203 -13.86 31.96 -4.65
N ASP A 204 -14.24 30.68 -4.54
CA ASP A 204 -15.61 30.20 -4.61
C ASP A 204 -16.01 29.60 -3.24
N CYS A 205 -17.05 30.17 -2.65
CA CYS A 205 -17.54 29.88 -1.30
C CYS A 205 -18.66 28.83 -1.24
N VAL A 206 -18.99 28.20 -2.37
CA VAL A 206 -20.08 27.20 -2.49
C VAL A 206 -19.61 25.82 -1.98
N ASP A 207 -20.49 24.83 -1.91
CA ASP A 207 -20.18 23.50 -1.39
C ASP A 207 -19.37 22.60 -2.37
N TRP A 208 -19.74 22.48 -3.64
CA TRP A 208 -19.16 21.44 -4.53
C TRP A 208 -17.92 21.88 -5.30
N PRO A 209 -16.84 21.08 -5.34
CA PRO A 209 -15.72 21.38 -6.25
C PRO A 209 -16.21 21.40 -7.69
N VAL A 210 -15.69 22.33 -8.50
CA VAL A 210 -16.23 22.63 -9.84
C VAL A 210 -15.22 22.50 -10.97
N ILE A 211 -13.93 22.39 -10.67
CA ILE A 211 -12.89 22.27 -11.70
C ILE A 211 -12.64 20.79 -11.96
N SER A 212 -13.40 20.18 -12.87
CA SER A 212 -13.24 18.75 -13.18
C SER A 212 -11.90 18.47 -13.84
N SER A 213 -11.15 17.50 -13.31
CA SER A 213 -9.86 17.10 -13.88
C SER A 213 -9.98 16.54 -15.31
N ASN A 214 -11.10 15.90 -15.63
CA ASN A 214 -11.36 15.33 -16.96
C ASN A 214 -11.36 16.39 -18.07
N ASP A 215 -11.81 17.61 -17.77
CA ASP A 215 -11.85 18.72 -18.72
C ASP A 215 -10.45 19.20 -19.12
N TYR A 216 -9.42 18.83 -18.34
CA TYR A 216 -8.05 19.33 -18.47
C TYR A 216 -6.99 18.24 -18.70
N SER A 217 -7.41 16.99 -18.98
CA SER A 217 -6.51 15.81 -19.06
C SER A 217 -6.12 15.37 -20.49
N GLY A 218 -6.66 16.01 -21.53
CA GLY A 218 -6.46 15.62 -22.94
C GLY A 218 -5.23 16.24 -23.62
N PRO A 219 -4.75 15.70 -24.76
CA PRO A 219 -3.58 16.20 -25.48
C PRO A 219 -3.74 17.63 -26.03
N ASN A 220 -4.98 18.11 -26.20
CA ASN A 220 -5.31 19.48 -26.60
C ASN A 220 -5.98 20.28 -25.46
N ALA A 221 -5.92 19.78 -24.23
CA ALA A 221 -6.58 20.43 -23.12
C ALA A 221 -5.84 21.72 -22.72
N THR A 222 -6.60 22.78 -22.44
CA THR A 222 -6.04 23.99 -21.83
C THR A 222 -5.63 23.71 -20.39
N ALA A 223 -4.73 24.49 -19.80
CA ALA A 223 -4.46 24.35 -18.37
C ALA A 223 -5.70 24.71 -17.53
N PRO A 224 -5.89 24.10 -16.34
CA PRO A 224 -7.04 24.38 -15.48
C PRO A 224 -7.00 25.82 -14.94
N PRO A 225 -8.15 26.46 -14.69
CA PRO A 225 -8.21 27.72 -13.98
C PRO A 225 -7.96 27.51 -12.47
N PRO A 226 -7.11 28.31 -11.80
CA PRO A 226 -6.90 28.18 -10.36
C PRO A 226 -8.07 28.77 -9.58
N LEU A 227 -8.78 27.93 -8.84
CA LEU A 227 -9.93 28.33 -8.05
C LEU A 227 -9.78 27.82 -6.61
N PHE A 228 -9.78 28.74 -5.64
CA PHE A 228 -9.74 28.40 -4.22
C PHE A 228 -11.13 28.05 -3.71
N ARG A 229 -11.22 26.93 -2.97
CA ARG A 229 -12.45 26.42 -2.36
C ARG A 229 -12.14 25.70 -1.06
N TYR A 230 -13.16 25.23 -0.36
CA TYR A 230 -12.99 24.61 0.95
C TYR A 230 -12.85 23.07 0.91
N CYS A 231 -13.10 22.43 -0.24
CA CYS A 231 -12.88 21.01 -0.44
C CYS A 231 -12.54 20.67 -1.90
N GLY A 232 -12.02 19.46 -2.10
CA GLY A 232 -11.86 18.79 -3.38
C GLY A 232 -12.33 17.33 -3.34
N ASP A 233 -12.38 16.68 -4.49
CA ASP A 233 -12.47 15.23 -4.65
C ASP A 233 -11.44 14.71 -5.67
N ASP A 234 -11.31 13.39 -5.78
CA ASP A 234 -10.35 12.70 -6.67
C ASP A 234 -10.49 13.08 -8.16
N ASN A 235 -11.59 13.75 -8.55
CA ASN A 235 -11.88 14.16 -9.92
C ASN A 235 -11.92 15.68 -10.09
N SER A 236 -11.38 16.42 -9.12
CA SER A 236 -11.36 17.89 -9.11
C SER A 236 -9.96 18.46 -8.97
N LEU A 237 -9.76 19.69 -9.41
CA LEU A 237 -8.49 20.44 -9.37
C LEU A 237 -8.61 21.74 -8.57
N ASP A 238 -9.67 21.89 -7.77
CA ASP A 238 -9.90 23.04 -6.90
C ASP A 238 -8.83 23.09 -5.80
N ILE A 239 -8.32 24.29 -5.52
CA ILE A 239 -7.27 24.52 -4.51
C ILE A 239 -7.93 24.60 -3.14
N VAL A 240 -7.63 23.63 -2.27
CA VAL A 240 -8.30 23.53 -0.97
C VAL A 240 -7.73 24.55 0.02
N PHE A 241 -8.62 25.27 0.69
CA PHE A 241 -8.32 26.33 1.65
C PHE A 241 -9.06 26.09 2.98
N PRO A 242 -8.50 26.46 4.14
CA PRO A 242 -9.20 26.35 5.42
C PRO A 242 -10.58 27.04 5.39
N ASP A 243 -11.59 26.33 5.90
CA ASP A 243 -12.96 26.80 5.83
C ASP A 243 -13.26 28.00 6.77
N TRP A 244 -14.31 28.76 6.46
CA TRP A 244 -14.64 30.00 7.19
C TRP A 244 -14.89 29.76 8.69
N SER A 245 -15.33 28.56 9.08
CA SER A 245 -15.68 28.26 10.47
C SER A 245 -14.48 28.20 11.42
N PHE A 246 -13.24 28.25 10.91
CA PHE A 246 -12.07 28.46 11.76
C PHE A 246 -12.11 29.81 12.51
N TRP A 247 -12.71 30.84 11.90
CA TRP A 247 -12.89 32.16 12.52
C TRP A 247 -14.30 32.40 13.05
N GLY A 248 -15.23 31.50 12.75
CA GLY A 248 -16.58 31.49 13.30
C GLY A 248 -17.66 31.29 12.23
N TRP A 249 -18.85 30.89 12.70
CA TRP A 249 -20.05 30.78 11.86
C TRP A 249 -21.24 31.35 12.65
N ALA A 250 -21.48 32.64 12.46
CA ALA A 250 -22.40 33.42 13.28
C ALA A 250 -23.85 32.92 13.18
N GLU A 251 -24.29 32.52 11.99
CA GLU A 251 -25.68 32.12 11.71
C GLU A 251 -26.14 30.89 12.47
N ILE A 252 -25.22 30.01 12.88
CA ILE A 252 -25.53 28.82 13.67
C ILE A 252 -24.72 28.75 14.97
N ASN A 253 -24.18 29.91 15.40
CA ASN A 253 -23.47 30.08 16.67
C ASN A 253 -22.30 29.11 16.88
N ILE A 254 -21.56 28.76 15.82
CA ILE A 254 -20.31 28.00 15.96
C ILE A 254 -19.18 28.99 16.23
N LYS A 255 -18.60 28.88 17.42
CA LYS A 255 -17.52 29.75 17.90
C LYS A 255 -16.26 29.61 17.05
N PRO A 256 -15.36 30.61 17.06
CA PRO A 256 -14.05 30.49 16.46
C PRO A 256 -13.27 29.28 17.01
N TRP A 257 -12.41 28.71 16.18
CA TRP A 257 -11.82 27.41 16.42
C TRP A 257 -10.97 27.33 17.69
N GLU A 258 -10.19 28.36 17.99
CA GLU A 258 -9.36 28.38 19.21
C GLU A 258 -10.20 28.29 20.49
N VAL A 259 -11.33 28.99 20.53
CA VAL A 259 -12.26 28.96 21.67
C VAL A 259 -13.02 27.62 21.70
N LEU A 260 -13.52 27.18 20.54
CA LEU A 260 -14.28 25.94 20.43
C LEU A 260 -13.44 24.70 20.77
N LEU A 261 -12.17 24.66 20.35
CA LEU A 261 -11.27 23.55 20.64
C LEU A 261 -11.07 23.37 22.14
N LYS A 262 -10.94 24.48 22.89
CA LYS A 262 -10.88 24.46 24.36
C LYS A 262 -12.19 23.97 24.97
N ASP A 263 -13.34 24.41 24.45
CA ASP A 263 -14.65 23.92 24.90
C ASP A 263 -14.78 22.40 24.69
N LEU A 264 -14.30 21.87 23.56
CA LEU A 264 -14.29 20.44 23.23
C LEU A 264 -13.34 19.65 24.14
N GLU A 265 -12.16 20.18 24.45
CA GLU A 265 -11.23 19.61 25.42
C GLU A 265 -11.86 19.51 26.82
N ASP A 266 -12.59 20.54 27.24
CA ASP A 266 -13.30 20.53 28.52
C ASP A 266 -14.52 19.59 28.46
N GLY A 267 -15.21 19.53 27.32
CA GLY A 267 -16.25 18.55 27.01
C GLY A 267 -15.76 17.11 27.19
N ASN A 268 -14.56 16.81 26.72
CA ASN A 268 -13.93 15.48 26.86
C ASN A 268 -13.71 15.08 28.31
N LYS A 269 -13.42 16.05 29.19
CA LYS A 269 -13.16 15.83 30.62
C LYS A 269 -14.45 15.60 31.42
N ARG A 270 -15.63 16.00 30.90
CA ARG A 270 -16.93 15.86 31.59
C ARG A 270 -17.28 14.41 31.90
N LYS A 271 -16.87 13.46 31.05
CA LYS A 271 -17.15 12.04 31.22
C LYS A 271 -16.00 11.17 30.72
N ARG A 272 -15.46 10.31 31.60
CA ARG A 272 -14.41 9.35 31.23
C ARG A 272 -14.90 8.50 30.05
N TRP A 273 -14.01 8.22 29.09
CA TRP A 273 -14.36 7.48 27.87
C TRP A 273 -15.09 6.15 28.16
N ILE A 274 -14.66 5.41 29.18
CA ILE A 274 -15.27 4.13 29.56
C ILE A 274 -16.73 4.26 30.01
N ASP A 275 -17.10 5.41 30.57
CA ASP A 275 -18.44 5.69 31.09
C ASP A 275 -19.37 6.30 30.02
N ARG A 276 -18.85 6.62 28.83
CA ARG A 276 -19.63 7.15 27.70
C ARG A 276 -20.63 6.13 27.17
N ALA A 277 -21.71 6.64 26.57
CA ALA A 277 -22.77 5.79 26.02
C ALA A 277 -22.18 4.87 24.93
N PRO A 278 -22.48 3.56 24.95
CA PRO A 278 -21.83 2.57 24.10
C PRO A 278 -22.40 2.51 22.68
N TYR A 279 -23.00 3.60 22.18
CA TYR A 279 -23.71 3.65 20.90
C TYR A 279 -23.02 4.61 19.92
N ALA A 280 -23.28 4.41 18.63
CA ALA A 280 -22.94 5.39 17.61
C ALA A 280 -23.97 6.50 17.60
N TYR A 281 -23.50 7.75 17.60
CA TYR A 281 -24.36 8.93 17.63
C TYR A 281 -24.15 9.81 16.40
N TRP A 282 -25.26 10.32 15.86
CA TRP A 282 -25.29 11.36 14.84
C TRP A 282 -26.46 12.32 15.08
N LYS A 283 -26.23 13.63 14.94
CA LYS A 283 -27.27 14.64 14.89
C LYS A 283 -26.95 15.63 13.78
N GLY A 284 -27.86 15.82 12.82
CA GLY A 284 -27.60 16.70 11.69
C GLY A 284 -28.81 16.89 10.78
N ASN A 285 -28.74 17.87 9.87
CA ASN A 285 -29.83 18.14 8.93
C ASN A 285 -29.82 17.06 7.83
N PRO A 286 -30.86 16.21 7.72
CA PRO A 286 -30.92 15.16 6.70
C PRO A 286 -31.32 15.71 5.32
N SER A 287 -31.97 16.87 5.25
CA SER A 287 -32.57 17.40 4.02
C SER A 287 -31.53 17.90 3.00
N VAL A 288 -30.27 18.06 3.40
CA VAL A 288 -29.20 18.58 2.53
C VAL A 288 -28.55 17.51 1.65
N ALA A 289 -28.76 16.22 1.94
CA ALA A 289 -28.11 15.14 1.19
C ALA A 289 -28.87 13.82 1.27
N ALA A 290 -28.99 13.13 0.13
CA ALA A 290 -29.63 11.82 0.05
C ALA A 290 -28.97 10.78 0.99
N THR A 291 -27.63 10.80 1.13
CA THR A 291 -26.92 9.87 2.02
C THR A 291 -27.27 10.07 3.51
N ARG A 292 -27.60 11.30 3.92
CA ARG A 292 -28.09 11.59 5.29
C ARG A 292 -29.53 11.16 5.51
N GLN A 293 -30.39 11.31 4.50
CA GLN A 293 -31.74 10.74 4.55
C GLN A 293 -31.70 9.22 4.66
N ASP A 294 -30.76 8.59 3.94
CA ASP A 294 -30.55 7.15 4.02
C ASP A 294 -30.04 6.71 5.40
N LEU A 295 -29.14 7.47 6.03
CA LEU A 295 -28.67 7.20 7.40
C LEU A 295 -29.81 7.17 8.44
N LEU A 296 -30.88 7.97 8.25
CA LEU A 296 -32.03 7.94 9.16
C LEU A 296 -32.73 6.57 9.18
N LYS A 297 -32.60 5.76 8.14
CA LYS A 297 -33.15 4.39 8.11
C LYS A 297 -32.47 3.46 9.10
N CYS A 298 -31.35 3.86 9.70
CA CYS A 298 -30.74 3.12 10.80
C CYS A 298 -31.53 3.27 12.12
N ASN A 299 -32.51 4.18 12.19
CA ASN A 299 -33.53 4.16 13.24
C ASN A 299 -34.65 3.21 12.81
N VAL A 300 -34.63 1.99 13.35
CA VAL A 300 -35.55 0.91 12.97
C VAL A 300 -36.70 0.74 13.97
N SER A 301 -36.60 -0.15 14.96
CA SER A 301 -37.64 -0.42 15.97
C SER A 301 -37.03 -0.93 17.28
N ASP A 302 -37.82 -1.03 18.35
CA ASP A 302 -37.35 -1.56 19.65
C ASP A 302 -36.94 -3.04 19.60
N GLN A 303 -37.31 -3.76 18.53
CA GLN A 303 -37.03 -5.19 18.34
C GLN A 303 -35.75 -5.46 17.55
N GLN A 304 -35.21 -4.45 16.86
CA GLN A 304 -34.00 -4.55 16.05
C GLN A 304 -33.14 -3.31 16.31
N ASP A 305 -31.95 -3.47 16.88
CA ASP A 305 -31.07 -2.32 17.19
C ASP A 305 -29.76 -2.38 16.39
N TRP A 306 -29.51 -1.34 15.58
CA TRP A 306 -28.24 -1.13 14.87
C TRP A 306 -27.14 -0.53 15.75
N ASN A 307 -27.41 -0.31 17.04
CA ASN A 307 -26.56 0.42 17.99
C ASN A 307 -26.26 1.86 17.53
N ALA A 308 -27.17 2.44 16.74
CA ALA A 308 -27.07 3.79 16.21
C ALA A 308 -28.18 4.67 16.80
N ARG A 309 -27.84 5.93 17.10
CA ARG A 309 -28.72 6.97 17.63
C ARG A 309 -28.63 8.17 16.70
N VAL A 310 -29.49 8.18 15.69
CA VAL A 310 -29.43 9.12 14.56
C VAL A 310 -30.58 10.12 14.70
N TYR A 311 -30.29 11.43 14.72
CA TYR A 311 -31.31 12.45 14.98
C TYR A 311 -31.30 13.54 13.90
N ALA A 312 -32.49 13.89 13.42
CA ALA A 312 -32.65 15.02 12.52
C ALA A 312 -32.48 16.34 13.29
N GLN A 313 -31.66 17.25 12.77
CA GLN A 313 -31.46 18.59 13.31
C GLN A 313 -32.31 19.60 12.53
N ASP A 314 -33.17 20.33 13.26
CA ASP A 314 -33.91 21.48 12.74
C ASP A 314 -33.20 22.78 13.17
N TRP A 315 -32.55 23.45 12.22
CA TRP A 315 -31.80 24.68 12.48
C TRP A 315 -32.70 25.90 12.76
N LEU A 316 -33.94 25.93 12.24
CA LEU A 316 -34.88 27.02 12.53
C LEU A 316 -35.32 26.94 13.99
N ARG A 317 -35.63 25.73 14.44
CA ARG A 317 -35.98 25.49 15.85
C ARG A 317 -34.81 25.80 16.79
N GLU A 318 -33.61 25.30 16.50
CA GLU A 318 -32.43 25.59 17.34
C GLU A 318 -32.14 27.10 17.41
N SER A 319 -32.28 27.82 16.29
CA SER A 319 -32.12 29.26 16.29
C SER A 319 -33.13 29.95 17.22
N SER A 320 -34.39 29.49 17.25
CA SER A 320 -35.42 30.03 18.15
C SER A 320 -35.19 29.69 19.63
N GLU A 321 -34.55 28.56 19.91
CA GLU A 321 -34.26 28.08 21.28
C GLU A 321 -32.87 28.51 21.79
N GLY A 322 -32.10 29.24 20.97
CA GLY A 322 -30.76 29.74 21.30
C GLY A 322 -29.66 28.67 21.28
N TYR A 323 -29.80 27.66 20.43
CA TYR A 323 -28.81 26.58 20.18
C TYR A 323 -28.45 25.72 21.40
N LYS A 324 -29.29 25.73 22.45
CA LYS A 324 -29.04 25.01 23.71
C LYS A 324 -28.82 23.51 23.54
N GLN A 325 -29.42 22.91 22.51
CA GLN A 325 -29.33 21.49 22.21
C GLN A 325 -28.31 21.16 21.12
N SER A 326 -27.55 22.16 20.64
CA SER A 326 -26.55 22.03 19.58
C SER A 326 -25.14 22.44 20.01
N ASP A 327 -24.91 22.62 21.32
CA ASP A 327 -23.56 22.84 21.87
C ASP A 327 -22.67 21.62 21.59
N LEU A 328 -21.62 21.79 20.79
CA LEU A 328 -20.77 20.69 20.34
C LEU A 328 -20.01 20.02 21.49
N ALA A 329 -19.52 20.80 22.47
CA ALA A 329 -18.80 20.28 23.62
C ALA A 329 -19.67 19.38 24.52
N SER A 330 -20.96 19.70 24.67
CA SER A 330 -21.91 18.85 25.39
C SER A 330 -22.17 17.51 24.72
N GLN A 331 -21.87 17.38 23.43
CA GLN A 331 -22.13 16.17 22.66
C GLN A 331 -21.00 15.14 22.78
N CYS A 332 -19.85 15.42 23.39
CA CYS A 332 -18.75 14.44 23.54
C CYS A 332 -19.02 13.35 24.61
N VAL A 333 -20.22 12.74 24.61
CA VAL A 333 -20.72 11.80 25.65
C VAL A 333 -20.96 10.37 25.16
N ASP A 334 -20.84 10.12 23.85
CA ASP A 334 -20.94 8.81 23.21
C ASP A 334 -19.55 8.26 22.87
N ARG A 335 -19.37 6.93 22.92
CA ARG A 335 -18.10 6.30 22.53
C ARG A 335 -17.81 6.42 21.05
N TYR A 336 -18.84 6.46 20.21
CA TYR A 336 -18.70 6.50 18.76
C TYR A 336 -19.51 7.65 18.17
N LYS A 337 -18.92 8.39 17.23
CA LYS A 337 -19.55 9.50 16.53
C LYS A 337 -19.51 9.25 15.04
N ILE A 338 -20.63 9.42 14.36
CA ILE A 338 -20.72 9.18 12.91
C ILE A 338 -20.39 10.48 12.19
N TYR A 339 -19.46 10.41 11.23
CA TYR A 339 -19.27 11.43 10.22
C TYR A 339 -19.91 10.97 8.91
N ILE A 340 -20.66 11.87 8.28
CA ILE A 340 -21.28 11.67 6.98
C ILE A 340 -21.40 13.01 6.26
N GLU A 341 -21.12 12.98 4.96
CA GLU A 341 -21.13 14.16 4.09
C GLU A 341 -22.51 14.80 3.98
N GLY A 342 -22.51 16.11 3.71
CA GLY A 342 -23.70 16.89 3.44
C GLY A 342 -23.88 17.07 1.93
N SER A 343 -24.20 18.29 1.49
CA SER A 343 -24.17 18.64 0.07
C SER A 343 -22.83 18.24 -0.56
N ALA A 344 -21.73 18.59 0.12
CA ALA A 344 -20.36 18.17 -0.17
C ALA A 344 -19.65 17.72 1.13
N TRP A 345 -18.40 18.13 1.36
CA TRP A 345 -17.73 17.94 2.65
C TRP A 345 -18.54 18.60 3.79
N SER A 346 -18.40 18.07 5.01
CA SER A 346 -19.09 18.61 6.19
C SER A 346 -18.09 19.15 7.21
N VAL A 347 -18.23 20.41 7.62
CA VAL A 347 -17.36 21.03 8.63
C VAL A 347 -17.34 20.29 9.97
N SER A 348 -18.33 19.42 10.21
CA SER A 348 -18.47 18.64 11.44
C SER A 348 -17.32 17.68 11.70
N ASP A 349 -16.53 17.31 10.69
CA ASP A 349 -15.48 16.29 10.85
C ASP A 349 -14.47 16.67 11.93
N LYS A 350 -13.88 17.87 11.83
CA LYS A 350 -12.91 18.36 12.83
C LYS A 350 -13.49 18.45 14.24
N TYR A 351 -14.78 18.77 14.38
CA TYR A 351 -15.45 18.82 15.69
C TYR A 351 -15.64 17.43 16.28
N ILE A 352 -16.00 16.46 15.43
CA ILE A 352 -16.20 15.06 15.83
C ILE A 352 -14.86 14.43 16.23
N LEU A 353 -13.83 14.63 15.41
CA LEU A 353 -12.48 14.11 15.66
C LEU A 353 -11.89 14.66 16.98
N ALA A 354 -12.26 15.86 17.40
CA ALA A 354 -11.83 16.46 18.66
C ALA A 354 -12.43 15.80 19.92
N CYS A 355 -13.51 15.02 19.82
CA CYS A 355 -14.29 14.55 20.98
C CYS A 355 -13.69 13.33 21.73
N ASP A 356 -12.44 12.88 21.55
CA ASP A 356 -11.89 11.61 22.12
C ASP A 356 -12.73 10.34 21.79
N SER A 357 -13.82 10.47 21.05
CA SER A 357 -14.71 9.41 20.59
C SER A 357 -14.13 8.75 19.35
N VAL A 358 -14.48 7.48 19.10
CA VAL A 358 -14.13 6.84 17.84
C VAL A 358 -15.00 7.43 16.75
N THR A 359 -14.35 8.07 15.77
CA THR A 359 -15.04 8.63 14.62
C THR A 359 -15.31 7.53 13.60
N LEU A 360 -16.58 7.30 13.30
CA LEU A 360 -17.06 6.36 12.29
C LEU A 360 -17.30 7.16 11.00
N ILE A 361 -16.35 7.11 10.06
CA ILE A 361 -16.42 7.88 8.81
C ILE A 361 -17.12 7.03 7.76
N VAL A 362 -18.36 7.41 7.40
CA VAL A 362 -19.03 6.90 6.19
C VAL A 362 -18.20 7.31 5.00
N LYS A 363 -17.80 6.33 4.18
CA LYS A 363 -16.85 6.48 3.07
C LYS A 363 -16.98 7.85 2.38
N PRO A 364 -16.02 8.77 2.59
CA PRO A 364 -16.13 10.12 2.08
C PRO A 364 -15.83 10.15 0.58
N ARG A 365 -16.46 11.09 -0.11
CA ARG A 365 -16.12 11.47 -1.49
C ARG A 365 -15.18 12.67 -1.51
N TYR A 366 -15.38 13.61 -0.60
CA TYR A 366 -14.66 14.88 -0.55
C TYR A 366 -13.59 14.87 0.54
N TYR A 367 -12.55 15.66 0.32
CA TYR A 367 -11.52 15.96 1.31
C TYR A 367 -11.38 17.47 1.50
N ASP A 368 -11.03 17.87 2.71
CA ASP A 368 -10.51 19.20 3.04
C ASP A 368 -8.98 19.18 3.14
N PHE A 369 -8.39 20.26 3.67
CA PHE A 369 -6.94 20.45 3.66
C PHE A 369 -6.15 19.49 4.56
N PHE A 370 -6.79 18.87 5.57
CA PHE A 370 -6.10 17.99 6.53
C PHE A 370 -6.56 16.52 6.47
N THR A 371 -7.80 16.27 6.04
CA THR A 371 -8.45 14.95 6.08
C THR A 371 -7.75 13.87 5.26
N ARG A 372 -7.01 14.24 4.20
CA ARG A 372 -6.19 13.27 3.41
C ARG A 372 -5.08 12.59 4.21
N SER A 373 -4.69 13.16 5.36
CA SER A 373 -3.69 12.56 6.27
C SER A 373 -4.32 11.69 7.38
N LEU A 374 -5.65 11.53 7.40
CA LEU A 374 -6.30 10.61 8.33
C LEU A 374 -6.05 9.15 7.93
N MET A 375 -5.72 8.30 8.90
CA MET A 375 -5.41 6.88 8.69
C MET A 375 -6.55 6.01 9.25
N PRO A 376 -7.17 5.14 8.43
CA PRO A 376 -8.17 4.20 8.93
C PRO A 376 -7.56 3.27 9.98
N VAL A 377 -8.37 2.88 10.97
CA VAL A 377 -8.03 2.12 12.18
C VAL A 377 -6.93 2.71 13.07
N HIS A 378 -6.50 3.94 12.79
CA HIS A 378 -5.60 4.72 13.64
C HIS A 378 -6.27 6.01 14.12
N HIS A 379 -6.76 6.84 13.18
CA HIS A 379 -7.50 8.08 13.51
C HIS A 379 -9.03 7.89 13.47
N TYR A 380 -9.52 6.92 12.69
CA TYR A 380 -10.96 6.72 12.54
C TYR A 380 -11.30 5.27 12.16
N TRP A 381 -12.58 4.92 12.22
CA TRP A 381 -13.11 3.63 11.76
C TRP A 381 -13.89 3.80 10.44
N PRO A 382 -13.54 3.08 9.35
CA PRO A 382 -14.22 3.23 8.07
C PRO A 382 -15.59 2.52 8.06
N ILE A 383 -16.60 3.18 7.48
CA ILE A 383 -17.96 2.67 7.32
C ILE A 383 -18.33 2.64 5.83
N LYS A 384 -18.96 1.55 5.38
CA LYS A 384 -19.47 1.41 4.01
C LYS A 384 -20.62 2.38 3.76
N ASP A 385 -20.64 3.00 2.59
CA ASP A 385 -21.76 3.87 2.19
C ASP A 385 -22.99 3.05 1.76
N ASP A 386 -22.80 1.93 1.06
CA ASP A 386 -23.89 1.09 0.53
C ASP A 386 -24.56 0.17 1.57
N ASP A 387 -23.93 -0.07 2.72
CA ASP A 387 -24.47 -0.89 3.82
C ASP A 387 -24.20 -0.26 5.21
N LYS A 388 -24.41 1.05 5.30
CA LYS A 388 -24.02 1.89 6.44
C LYS A 388 -24.56 1.40 7.79
N CYS A 389 -25.83 0.99 7.90
CA CYS A 389 -26.40 0.57 9.20
C CYS A 389 -25.77 -0.71 9.75
N ARG A 390 -25.52 -1.72 8.90
CA ARG A 390 -24.85 -2.97 9.31
C ARG A 390 -23.38 -2.72 9.63
N SER A 391 -22.72 -1.89 8.83
CA SER A 391 -21.32 -1.51 9.03
C SER A 391 -21.12 -0.73 10.34
N ILE A 392 -22.03 0.20 10.66
CA ILE A 392 -22.06 0.90 11.96
C ILE A 392 -22.26 -0.10 13.10
N LYS A 393 -23.24 -1.00 13.00
CA LYS A 393 -23.49 -2.00 14.04
C LYS A 393 -22.25 -2.85 14.32
N PHE A 394 -21.60 -3.34 13.27
CA PHE A 394 -20.37 -4.10 13.39
C PHE A 394 -19.26 -3.29 14.09
N ALA A 395 -19.03 -2.05 13.67
CA ALA A 395 -18.03 -1.17 14.26
C ALA A 395 -18.26 -0.96 15.76
N VAL A 396 -19.51 -0.72 16.16
CA VAL A 396 -19.90 -0.51 17.56
C VAL A 396 -19.73 -1.79 18.38
N ASP A 397 -20.18 -2.94 17.87
CA ASP A 397 -20.03 -4.23 18.55
C ASP A 397 -18.54 -4.61 18.71
N TRP A 398 -17.74 -4.38 17.68
CA TRP A 398 -16.29 -4.58 17.75
C TRP A 398 -15.64 -3.64 18.77
N GLY A 399 -15.96 -2.35 18.73
CA GLY A 399 -15.37 -1.37 19.64
C GLY A 399 -15.72 -1.65 21.11
N ASN A 400 -16.96 -2.06 21.38
CA ASN A 400 -17.42 -2.35 22.72
C ASN A 400 -16.81 -3.63 23.30
N SER A 401 -16.41 -4.57 22.45
CA SER A 401 -15.63 -5.75 22.83
C SER A 401 -14.11 -5.48 22.90
N HIS A 402 -13.61 -4.43 22.22
CA HIS A 402 -12.20 -4.05 22.14
C HIS A 402 -11.94 -2.65 22.71
N LYS A 403 -12.47 -2.38 23.90
CA LYS A 403 -12.56 -1.04 24.49
C LYS A 403 -11.26 -0.25 24.49
N GLN A 404 -10.14 -0.86 24.87
CA GLN A 404 -8.83 -0.19 24.90
C GLN A 404 -8.36 0.24 23.48
N LYS A 405 -8.55 -0.63 22.48
CA LYS A 405 -8.20 -0.33 21.08
C LYS A 405 -9.11 0.76 20.52
N ALA A 406 -10.41 0.67 20.79
CA ALA A 406 -11.37 1.70 20.40
C ALA A 406 -10.99 3.07 21.01
N GLN A 407 -10.73 3.12 22.32
CA GLN A 407 -10.31 4.34 23.00
C GLN A 407 -9.02 4.92 22.39
N ALA A 408 -8.04 4.08 22.05
CA ALA A 408 -6.80 4.52 21.42
C ALA A 408 -7.02 5.20 20.06
N ILE A 409 -7.95 4.68 19.24
CA ILE A 409 -8.30 5.28 17.94
C ILE A 409 -8.88 6.69 18.14
N GLY A 410 -9.87 6.82 19.01
CA GLY A 410 -10.48 8.12 19.32
C GLY A 410 -9.48 9.12 19.90
N LYS A 411 -8.56 8.64 20.75
CA LYS A 411 -7.51 9.48 21.35
C LYS A 411 -6.45 9.92 20.35
N ALA A 412 -6.09 9.06 19.40
CA ALA A 412 -5.15 9.42 18.34
C ALA A 412 -5.74 10.50 17.42
N ALA A 413 -7.04 10.40 17.09
CA ALA A 413 -7.73 11.43 16.32
C ALA A 413 -7.75 12.79 17.03
N SER A 414 -8.19 12.83 18.28
CA SER A 414 -8.28 14.09 19.04
C SER A 414 -6.92 14.69 19.31
N LYS A 415 -5.88 13.88 19.53
CA LYS A 415 -4.50 14.33 19.67
C LYS A 415 -4.03 15.04 18.39
N LEU A 416 -4.28 14.46 17.21
CA LEU A 416 -3.97 15.11 15.93
C LEU A 416 -4.68 16.46 15.82
N ILE A 417 -5.97 16.53 16.17
CA ILE A 417 -6.73 17.78 16.09
C ILE A 417 -6.19 18.84 17.07
N GLN A 418 -5.89 18.45 18.32
CA GLN A 418 -5.43 19.36 19.37
C GLN A 418 -4.01 19.87 19.12
N GLU A 419 -3.11 18.99 18.65
CA GLU A 419 -1.69 19.32 18.51
C GLU A 419 -1.34 19.86 17.12
N GLU A 420 -1.96 19.31 16.06
CA GLU A 420 -1.59 19.57 14.67
C GLU A 420 -2.62 20.43 13.91
N LEU A 421 -3.86 20.58 14.38
CA LEU A 421 -4.89 21.42 13.75
C LEU A 421 -5.21 22.70 14.55
N LYS A 422 -4.29 23.19 15.37
CA LYS A 422 -4.41 24.47 16.09
C LYS A 422 -4.27 25.68 15.15
N MET A 423 -4.77 26.85 15.57
CA MET A 423 -4.76 28.07 14.76
C MET A 423 -3.37 28.50 14.26
N ASP A 424 -2.29 28.23 15.02
CA ASP A 424 -0.93 28.45 14.55
C ASP A 424 -0.66 27.72 13.22
N TYR A 425 -0.99 26.43 13.14
CA TYR A 425 -0.78 25.64 11.93
C TYR A 425 -1.82 25.95 10.85
N VAL A 426 -3.03 26.39 11.20
CA VAL A 426 -4.00 26.88 10.20
C VAL A 426 -3.43 28.11 9.48
N TYR A 427 -2.88 29.08 10.21
CA TYR A 427 -2.25 30.24 9.59
C TYR A 427 -0.96 29.88 8.83
N ASP A 428 -0.14 28.96 9.35
CA ASP A 428 1.05 28.51 8.62
C ASP A 428 0.67 27.78 7.33
N TYR A 429 -0.40 27.00 7.32
CA TYR A 429 -0.91 26.34 6.11
C TYR A 429 -1.34 27.37 5.08
N MET A 430 -2.14 28.38 5.48
CA MET A 430 -2.53 29.48 4.60
C MET A 430 -1.30 30.25 4.08
N PHE A 431 -0.33 30.52 4.95
CA PHE A 431 0.92 31.20 4.59
C PHE A 431 1.66 30.42 3.49
N HIS A 432 1.91 29.13 3.70
CA HIS A 432 2.65 28.30 2.74
C HIS A 432 1.88 28.14 1.43
N LEU A 433 0.57 27.87 1.49
CA LEU A 433 -0.27 27.73 0.31
C LEU A 433 -0.25 29.00 -0.56
N LEU A 434 -0.43 30.17 0.05
CA LEU A 434 -0.41 31.45 -0.68
C LEU A 434 0.99 31.80 -1.21
N ASN A 435 2.05 31.48 -0.46
CA ASN A 435 3.43 31.69 -0.92
C ASN A 435 3.77 30.82 -2.12
N GLU A 436 3.48 29.52 -2.07
CA GLU A 436 3.73 28.62 -3.20
C GLU A 436 2.83 28.96 -4.39
N TYR A 437 1.57 29.31 -4.17
CA TYR A 437 0.68 29.78 -5.23
C TYR A 437 1.21 31.04 -5.91
N ALA A 438 1.68 32.03 -5.15
CA ALA A 438 2.19 33.28 -5.70
C ALA A 438 3.42 33.08 -6.62
N LYS A 439 4.29 32.09 -6.31
CA LYS A 439 5.43 31.73 -7.17
C LYS A 439 5.02 31.23 -8.55
N LEU A 440 3.80 30.73 -8.69
CA LEU A 440 3.29 30.20 -9.95
C LEU A 440 2.72 31.31 -10.85
N LEU A 441 2.43 32.50 -10.32
CA LEU A 441 1.87 33.60 -11.11
C LEU A 441 2.86 34.12 -12.15
N GLN A 442 2.46 34.10 -13.42
CA GLN A 442 3.26 34.60 -14.56
C GLN A 442 2.94 36.06 -14.92
N PHE A 443 2.27 36.77 -14.02
CA PHE A 443 1.86 38.15 -14.22
C PHE A 443 1.97 38.90 -12.90
N LYS A 444 2.22 40.21 -13.00
CA LYS A 444 2.20 41.08 -11.84
C LYS A 444 0.76 41.32 -11.38
N PRO A 445 0.46 41.17 -10.08
CA PRO A 445 -0.82 41.55 -9.51
C PRO A 445 -1.18 43.02 -9.75
N THR A 446 -2.46 43.28 -9.98
CA THR A 446 -3.08 44.53 -10.38
C THR A 446 -4.42 44.66 -9.66
N ILE A 447 -4.64 45.82 -9.04
CA ILE A 447 -5.88 46.08 -8.31
C ILE A 447 -7.01 46.36 -9.34
N PRO A 448 -8.10 45.58 -9.35
CA PRO A 448 -9.23 45.82 -10.24
C PRO A 448 -9.88 47.17 -9.96
N ARG A 449 -10.41 47.85 -10.99
CA ARG A 449 -11.07 49.16 -10.84
C ARG A 449 -12.24 49.18 -9.86
N LYS A 450 -12.93 48.05 -9.67
CA LYS A 450 -14.08 47.89 -8.76
C LYS A 450 -13.69 47.30 -7.41
N ALA A 451 -12.41 47.00 -7.17
CA ALA A 451 -11.97 46.45 -5.91
C ALA A 451 -11.97 47.52 -4.81
N ILE A 452 -12.33 47.11 -3.60
CA ILE A 452 -12.26 47.93 -2.39
C ILE A 452 -11.09 47.48 -1.53
N GLU A 453 -10.39 48.41 -0.88
CA GLU A 453 -9.36 48.07 0.12
C GLU A 453 -10.04 47.43 1.34
N LEU A 454 -9.46 46.32 1.81
CA LEU A 454 -9.97 45.55 2.93
C LEU A 454 -8.98 45.61 4.10
N CYS A 455 -9.49 45.95 5.28
CA CYS A 455 -8.75 45.95 6.55
C CYS A 455 -9.66 45.49 7.69
N SER A 456 -9.07 45.15 8.84
CA SER A 456 -9.83 44.60 9.96
C SER A 456 -10.85 45.60 10.52
N GLU A 457 -10.55 46.90 10.51
CA GLU A 457 -11.49 47.96 10.90
C GLU A 457 -12.70 47.99 9.97
N ALA A 458 -12.48 47.88 8.66
CA ALA A 458 -13.55 47.91 7.66
C ALA A 458 -14.58 46.80 7.85
N MET A 459 -14.16 45.67 8.43
CA MET A 459 -15.05 44.53 8.72
C MET A 459 -15.60 44.61 10.16
N ALA A 460 -14.73 44.66 11.17
CA ALA A 460 -15.13 44.48 12.57
C ALA A 460 -15.80 45.71 13.20
N CYS A 461 -15.49 46.93 12.73
CA CYS A 461 -16.09 48.14 13.32
C CYS A 461 -17.57 48.28 12.93
N GLN A 462 -17.94 47.85 11.73
CA GLN A 462 -19.33 47.86 11.25
C GLN A 462 -20.12 46.60 11.64
N ALA A 463 -19.43 45.52 12.00
CA ALA A 463 -20.07 44.29 12.44
C ALA A 463 -20.89 44.50 13.73
N GLN A 464 -21.95 43.71 13.89
CA GLN A 464 -22.82 43.72 15.08
C GLN A 464 -23.07 42.29 15.59
N GLY A 465 -23.62 42.17 16.80
CA GLY A 465 -24.05 40.89 17.38
C GLY A 465 -22.95 39.81 17.39
N THR A 466 -23.34 38.59 17.02
CA THR A 466 -22.48 37.41 17.02
C THR A 466 -21.32 37.52 16.02
N GLU A 467 -21.53 38.15 14.86
CA GLU A 467 -20.47 38.36 13.88
C GLU A 467 -19.32 39.18 14.49
N LYS A 468 -19.64 40.33 15.11
CA LYS A 468 -18.65 41.15 15.81
C LYS A 468 -17.95 40.37 16.90
N LYS A 469 -18.71 39.63 17.71
CA LYS A 469 -18.15 38.81 18.79
C LYS A 469 -17.11 37.83 18.26
N PHE A 470 -17.45 37.05 17.24
CA PHE A 470 -16.55 36.04 16.67
C PHE A 470 -15.34 36.65 15.97
N MET A 471 -15.49 37.80 15.29
CA MET A 471 -14.35 38.55 14.77
C MET A 471 -13.40 38.95 15.90
N MET A 472 -13.90 39.52 16.99
CA MET A 472 -13.07 39.94 18.13
C MET A 472 -12.40 38.77 18.85
N GLU A 473 -13.11 37.65 19.02
CA GLU A 473 -12.57 36.42 19.63
C GLU A 473 -11.49 35.74 18.77
N SER A 474 -11.56 35.87 17.44
CA SER A 474 -10.61 35.28 16.50
C SER A 474 -9.54 36.26 15.99
N MET A 475 -9.50 37.48 16.54
CA MET A 475 -8.62 38.53 16.07
C MET A 475 -7.16 38.27 16.46
N VAL A 476 -6.26 38.32 15.47
CA VAL A 476 -4.83 38.30 15.72
C VAL A 476 -4.40 39.65 16.32
N LYS A 477 -3.91 39.60 17.57
CA LYS A 477 -3.56 40.79 18.35
C LYS A 477 -2.28 41.49 17.89
N GLY A 478 -1.38 40.79 17.21
CA GLY A 478 -0.14 41.35 16.70
C GLY A 478 0.65 40.34 15.86
N PRO A 479 1.83 40.73 15.35
CA PRO A 479 2.68 39.87 14.53
C PRO A 479 3.14 38.63 15.30
N ALA A 480 3.29 37.51 14.60
CA ALA A 480 3.85 36.29 15.19
C ALA A 480 5.27 36.55 15.72
N VAL A 481 5.55 36.01 16.90
CA VAL A 481 6.89 36.11 17.50
C VAL A 481 7.86 35.19 16.78
N SER A 482 7.41 34.05 16.26
CA SER A 482 8.18 33.05 15.50
C SER A 482 7.88 33.08 14.01
N ASN A 483 8.83 32.59 13.21
CA ASN A 483 8.59 32.30 11.79
C ASN A 483 7.60 31.13 11.65
N PRO A 484 6.89 31.03 10.51
CA PRO A 484 6.09 29.85 10.17
C PRO A 484 6.92 28.56 10.26
N CYS A 485 6.25 27.43 10.54
CA CYS A 485 6.87 26.11 10.50
C CYS A 485 7.53 25.81 9.14
N THR A 486 8.46 24.87 9.11
CA THR A 486 9.12 24.46 7.85
C THR A 486 8.25 23.43 7.13
N MET A 487 7.79 23.76 5.92
CA MET A 487 6.93 22.87 5.13
C MET A 487 7.70 21.60 4.70
N PRO A 488 7.14 20.40 4.93
CA PRO A 488 7.75 19.16 4.47
C PRO A 488 7.86 19.09 2.94
N PRO A 489 8.85 18.36 2.39
CA PRO A 489 8.96 18.17 0.95
C PRO A 489 7.76 17.39 0.39
N PRO A 490 7.45 17.53 -0.92
CA PRO A 490 6.39 16.76 -1.57
C PRO A 490 6.61 15.27 -1.36
N TYR A 491 5.52 14.49 -1.40
CA TYR A 491 5.64 13.04 -1.41
C TYR A 491 6.43 12.58 -2.64
N GLY A 492 7.32 11.61 -2.45
CA GLY A 492 7.80 10.83 -3.58
C GLY A 492 6.67 9.90 -4.07
N PRO A 493 6.63 9.49 -5.36
CA PRO A 493 5.56 8.63 -5.87
C PRO A 493 5.32 7.36 -5.03
N ALA A 494 6.40 6.71 -4.57
CA ALA A 494 6.35 5.52 -3.74
C ALA A 494 5.85 5.80 -2.32
N SER A 495 6.24 6.93 -1.70
CA SER A 495 5.78 7.25 -0.35
C SER A 495 4.31 7.65 -0.35
N LEU A 496 3.87 8.42 -1.36
CA LEU A 496 2.45 8.71 -1.58
C LEU A 496 1.66 7.41 -1.78
N PHE A 497 2.15 6.53 -2.65
CA PHE A 497 1.52 5.24 -2.89
C PHE A 497 1.47 4.37 -1.64
N ALA A 498 2.54 4.32 -0.83
CA ALA A 498 2.58 3.57 0.42
C ALA A 498 1.51 4.07 1.41
N VAL A 499 1.33 5.39 1.55
CA VAL A 499 0.26 5.97 2.39
C VAL A 499 -1.12 5.58 1.86
N LEU A 500 -1.38 5.78 0.57
CA LEU A 500 -2.67 5.47 -0.05
C LEU A 500 -3.00 3.97 0.04
N ARG A 501 -2.00 3.10 -0.21
CA ARG A 501 -2.15 1.65 -0.13
C ARG A 501 -2.38 1.18 1.29
N ARG A 502 -1.63 1.72 2.27
CA ARG A 502 -1.85 1.43 3.69
C ARG A 502 -3.29 1.73 4.09
N ASN A 503 -3.80 2.88 3.68
CA ASN A 503 -5.20 3.26 3.93
C ASN A 503 -6.18 2.26 3.28
N ALA A 504 -5.99 1.91 2.01
CA ALA A 504 -6.84 0.95 1.31
C ALA A 504 -6.81 -0.45 1.96
N ASN A 505 -5.63 -0.90 2.40
CA ASN A 505 -5.45 -2.19 3.07
C ASN A 505 -6.15 -2.22 4.43
N SER A 506 -6.03 -1.17 5.23
CA SER A 506 -6.75 -1.03 6.51
C SER A 506 -8.26 -1.11 6.32
N ILE A 507 -8.80 -0.44 5.29
CA ILE A 507 -10.23 -0.51 4.97
C ILE A 507 -10.63 -1.94 4.58
N LYS A 508 -9.89 -2.58 3.66
CA LYS A 508 -10.16 -3.96 3.24
C LYS A 508 -10.11 -4.96 4.40
N GLN A 509 -9.21 -4.73 5.36
CA GLN A 509 -9.13 -5.55 6.57
C GLN A 509 -10.41 -5.43 7.41
N VAL A 510 -10.92 -4.21 7.64
CA VAL A 510 -12.18 -3.97 8.35
C VAL A 510 -13.35 -4.63 7.61
N GLU A 511 -13.42 -4.51 6.28
CA GLU A 511 -14.46 -5.17 5.47
C GLU A 511 -14.43 -6.70 5.62
N THR A 512 -13.23 -7.28 5.75
CA THR A 512 -13.05 -8.72 5.97
C THR A 512 -13.53 -9.13 7.36
N TRP A 513 -13.22 -8.34 8.40
CA TRP A 513 -13.72 -8.59 9.75
C TRP A 513 -15.25 -8.48 9.82
N GLU A 514 -15.82 -7.48 9.16
CA GLU A 514 -17.26 -7.27 9.08
C GLU A 514 -17.96 -8.46 8.41
N LYS A 515 -17.43 -8.92 7.27
CA LYS A 515 -17.97 -10.09 6.56
C LYS A 515 -17.99 -11.33 7.47
N LYS A 516 -16.87 -11.63 8.15
CA LYS A 516 -16.78 -12.76 9.10
C LYS A 516 -17.74 -12.62 10.28
N TYR A 517 -17.93 -11.39 10.79
CA TYR A 517 -18.88 -11.12 11.87
C TYR A 517 -20.31 -11.50 11.46
N TRP A 518 -20.75 -11.08 10.27
CA TRP A 518 -22.10 -11.38 9.78
C TRP A 518 -22.28 -12.86 9.41
N GLU A 519 -21.28 -13.49 8.79
CA GLU A 519 -21.29 -14.94 8.51
C GLU A 519 -21.45 -15.76 9.80
N ASN A 520 -20.73 -15.40 10.87
CA ASN A 520 -20.84 -16.08 12.16
C ASN A 520 -22.22 -15.89 12.82
N GLN A 521 -22.84 -14.72 12.66
CA GLN A 521 -24.21 -14.50 13.15
C GLN A 521 -25.19 -15.40 12.39
N THR A 522 -25.11 -15.44 11.06
CA THR A 522 -25.96 -16.30 10.22
C THR A 522 -25.75 -17.80 10.52
N ALA A 523 -24.51 -18.22 10.77
CA ALA A 523 -24.19 -19.59 11.17
C ALA A 523 -24.77 -19.96 12.55
N ARG A 524 -24.78 -19.04 13.52
CA ARG A 524 -25.44 -19.25 14.82
C ARG A 524 -26.95 -19.43 14.68
N PHE A 525 -27.61 -18.63 13.83
CA PHE A 525 -29.04 -18.79 13.53
C PHE A 525 -29.31 -20.11 12.79
N SER A 526 -28.42 -20.52 11.88
CA SER A 526 -28.53 -21.78 11.14
C SER A 526 -28.29 -23.00 12.02
N ALA A 527 -27.35 -22.94 12.97
CA ALA A 527 -27.09 -24.02 13.93
C ALA A 527 -28.28 -24.26 14.87
N ILE A 528 -29.01 -23.19 15.26
CA ILE A 528 -30.25 -23.30 16.04
C ILE A 528 -31.35 -23.98 15.21
N PHE A 529 -31.46 -23.65 13.92
CA PHE A 529 -32.39 -24.31 13.00
C PHE A 529 -32.02 -25.79 12.71
N VAL A 530 -30.72 -26.09 12.56
CA VAL A 530 -30.23 -27.46 12.35
C VAL A 530 -30.39 -28.30 13.62
N LEU A 531 -30.23 -27.75 14.82
CA LEU A 531 -30.50 -28.48 16.08
C LEU A 531 -31.98 -28.86 16.20
N LEU A 532 -32.89 -27.97 15.76
CA LEU A 532 -34.33 -28.22 15.65
C LEU A 532 -34.65 -29.29 14.59
N PHE A 533 -33.96 -29.27 13.44
CA PHE A 533 -34.11 -30.29 12.39
C PHE A 533 -33.50 -31.65 12.76
N VAL A 534 -32.40 -31.69 13.53
CA VAL A 534 -31.76 -32.92 14.01
C VAL A 534 -32.63 -33.62 15.07
N LEU A 535 -33.35 -32.86 15.91
CA LEU A 535 -34.35 -33.42 16.84
C LEU A 535 -35.54 -34.07 16.11
N VAL A 536 -35.93 -33.54 14.95
CA VAL A 536 -37.01 -34.10 14.11
C VAL A 536 -36.51 -35.26 13.22
N GLY A 537 -35.27 -35.18 12.72
CA GLY A 537 -34.63 -36.22 11.91
C GLY A 537 -34.23 -37.47 12.70
N ALA A 538 -33.92 -37.33 13.99
CA ALA A 538 -33.62 -38.46 14.87
C ALA A 538 -34.83 -39.37 15.15
N LEU A 539 -36.05 -38.93 14.81
CA LEU A 539 -37.29 -39.72 14.93
C LEU A 539 -37.61 -40.56 13.68
N ILE A 540 -36.94 -40.34 12.55
CA ILE A 540 -37.31 -40.94 11.25
C ILE A 540 -36.29 -41.98 10.76
N CYS A 541 -35.08 -42.03 11.30
CA CYS A 541 -34.06 -43.01 10.92
C CYS A 541 -33.95 -44.22 11.86
N THR A 542 -35.09 -44.78 12.30
CA THR A 542 -35.17 -46.15 12.83
C THR A 542 -35.91 -47.05 11.86
N ARG A 543 -35.44 -47.14 10.60
CA ARG A 543 -35.77 -48.25 9.68
C ARG A 543 -34.91 -48.19 8.41
N LEU A 544 -34.35 -49.35 8.05
CA LEU A 544 -33.73 -49.71 6.75
C LEU A 544 -32.28 -49.21 6.59
N LEU A 545 -31.26 -50.01 6.23
CA LEU A 545 -31.17 -51.37 5.71
C LEU A 545 -29.76 -51.93 5.97
N ASN A 546 -29.67 -53.25 5.99
CA ASN A 546 -28.48 -54.06 6.24
C ASN A 546 -27.94 -54.61 4.88
N TYR A 547 -26.62 -54.75 4.79
CA TYR A 547 -25.80 -55.63 3.91
C TYR A 547 -25.64 -55.36 2.40
N ASN A 548 -24.38 -55.28 1.93
CA ASN A 548 -23.74 -56.42 1.22
C ASN A 548 -22.23 -56.26 0.87
N THR A 549 -21.47 -57.32 1.23
CA THR A 549 -20.36 -58.05 0.56
C THR A 549 -19.15 -57.36 -0.08
N GLU A 550 -17.96 -57.84 0.33
CA GLU A 550 -16.61 -57.59 -0.21
C GLU A 550 -16.18 -58.60 -1.31
N THR A 551 -15.48 -58.05 -2.33
CA THR A 551 -14.24 -58.49 -3.04
C THR A 551 -14.02 -59.92 -3.59
N LEU A 552 -13.48 -60.02 -4.83
CA LEU A 552 -12.07 -60.35 -5.13
C LEU A 552 -11.79 -60.60 -6.66
N PHE A 553 -10.70 -59.96 -7.16
CA PHE A 553 -9.66 -60.41 -8.12
C PHE A 553 -9.91 -60.64 -9.63
N GLY A 554 -8.92 -60.20 -10.42
CA GLY A 554 -8.59 -60.74 -11.75
C GLY A 554 -7.63 -59.84 -12.55
N ALA A 555 -6.41 -60.32 -12.80
CA ALA A 555 -5.28 -59.58 -13.38
C ALA A 555 -5.24 -59.54 -14.93
N THR A 556 -4.32 -58.68 -15.40
CA THR A 556 -3.84 -58.23 -16.74
C THR A 556 -3.36 -59.39 -17.69
N PRO A 557 -2.73 -59.19 -18.91
CA PRO A 557 -2.17 -57.98 -19.55
C PRO A 557 -2.15 -57.86 -21.11
N ARG A 558 -1.62 -56.70 -21.59
CA ARG A 558 -0.78 -56.43 -22.80
C ARG A 558 -1.40 -56.45 -24.21
N THR A 559 -1.19 -55.37 -24.97
CA THR A 559 -0.20 -55.36 -26.08
C THR A 559 0.18 -53.95 -26.54
N SER A 560 1.45 -53.84 -26.92
CA SER A 560 2.23 -52.70 -27.46
C SER A 560 1.94 -52.38 -28.92
N GLN A 561 2.22 -51.15 -29.36
CA GLN A 561 2.69 -50.88 -30.73
C GLN A 561 3.52 -49.58 -30.79
N SER A 562 4.59 -49.61 -31.60
CA SER A 562 5.67 -48.64 -31.74
C SER A 562 5.73 -48.00 -33.14
N TYR A 563 6.72 -47.09 -33.29
CA TYR A 563 7.34 -46.51 -34.52
C TYR A 563 6.88 -45.09 -34.92
N PRO A 564 7.72 -44.27 -35.62
CA PRO A 564 9.19 -44.18 -35.63
C PRO A 564 9.75 -42.72 -35.53
N HIS A 565 11.07 -42.64 -35.30
CA HIS A 565 11.91 -41.44 -35.41
C HIS A 565 12.00 -40.90 -36.86
N LYS A 566 12.08 -39.57 -37.02
CA LYS A 566 12.74 -38.91 -38.14
C LYS A 566 13.59 -37.71 -37.67
N THR A 567 14.86 -37.76 -38.05
CA THR A 567 15.86 -36.68 -38.22
C THR A 567 15.29 -35.62 -39.18
N GLY A 568 15.57 -34.31 -39.15
CA GLY A 568 16.76 -33.55 -38.77
C GLY A 568 17.09 -32.67 -39.97
N GLU A 569 16.88 -31.35 -39.90
CA GLU A 569 17.36 -30.39 -40.90
C GLU A 569 17.84 -29.10 -40.23
N ILE A 570 19.04 -28.68 -40.63
CA ILE A 570 19.80 -27.53 -40.14
C ILE A 570 19.51 -26.33 -41.06
N PRO A 571 19.07 -25.17 -40.53
CA PRO A 571 19.08 -23.93 -41.31
C PRO A 571 20.42 -23.20 -41.20
N LYS A 572 20.85 -22.68 -42.35
CA LYS A 572 22.15 -22.07 -42.64
C LYS A 572 22.40 -20.76 -41.88
N LYS A 573 23.65 -20.57 -41.46
CA LYS A 573 24.21 -19.40 -40.76
C LYS A 573 24.26 -18.17 -41.69
N PRO A 574 23.76 -16.99 -41.29
CA PRO A 574 24.10 -15.72 -41.94
C PRO A 574 25.51 -15.27 -41.50
N PRO A 575 26.23 -14.49 -42.32
CA PRO A 575 27.65 -14.22 -42.13
C PRO A 575 27.91 -13.13 -41.09
N GLY A 576 29.00 -13.28 -40.33
CA GLY A 576 29.70 -12.16 -39.67
C GLY A 576 29.52 -11.94 -38.16
N LYS A 577 29.06 -12.92 -37.35
CA LYS A 577 29.04 -12.76 -35.88
C LYS A 577 30.34 -13.30 -35.26
N LEU A 578 31.08 -12.44 -34.55
CA LEU A 578 32.24 -12.86 -33.75
C LEU A 578 31.78 -13.87 -32.69
N GLU A 579 32.22 -15.12 -32.81
CA GLU A 579 31.98 -16.17 -31.82
C GLU A 579 33.23 -16.36 -30.95
N ILE A 580 33.04 -16.39 -29.64
CA ILE A 580 34.06 -16.60 -28.60
C ILE A 580 33.76 -17.95 -27.94
N PRO A 581 34.31 -19.08 -28.41
CA PRO A 581 34.07 -20.37 -27.78
C PRO A 581 34.74 -20.47 -26.39
N LEU A 582 34.26 -21.38 -25.54
CA LEU A 582 34.94 -21.71 -24.27
C LEU A 582 36.25 -22.44 -24.56
N ASN A 583 37.33 -22.04 -23.89
CA ASN A 583 38.64 -22.68 -24.02
C ASN A 583 38.98 -23.54 -22.79
N CYS A 584 38.28 -24.67 -22.64
CA CYS A 584 38.51 -25.59 -21.52
C CYS A 584 39.93 -26.19 -21.48
N PRO A 585 40.54 -26.65 -22.60
CA PRO A 585 41.90 -27.18 -22.54
C PRO A 585 42.92 -26.18 -21.98
N ALA A 586 42.82 -24.90 -22.36
CA ALA A 586 43.73 -23.88 -21.83
C ALA A 586 43.45 -23.56 -20.35
N TYR A 587 42.19 -23.56 -19.94
CA TYR A 587 41.81 -23.33 -18.55
C TYR A 587 42.26 -24.49 -17.65
N ASP A 588 42.02 -25.74 -18.05
CA ASP A 588 42.39 -26.93 -17.29
C ASP A 588 43.92 -27.04 -17.12
N LEU A 589 44.70 -26.52 -18.08
CA LEU A 589 46.16 -26.45 -17.99
C LEU A 589 46.68 -25.33 -17.09
N ARG A 590 46.03 -24.15 -17.07
CA ARG A 590 46.56 -22.93 -16.42
C ARG A 590 45.85 -22.55 -15.13
N GLY A 591 44.67 -23.09 -14.86
CA GLY A 591 43.83 -22.76 -13.70
C GLY A 591 43.46 -21.28 -13.59
N THR A 592 43.51 -20.53 -14.70
CA THR A 592 43.34 -19.06 -14.71
C THR A 592 42.44 -18.62 -15.85
N CYS A 593 41.69 -17.55 -15.61
CA CYS A 593 40.75 -17.02 -16.61
C CYS A 593 41.49 -16.50 -17.86
N PRO A 594 40.95 -16.74 -19.07
CA PRO A 594 41.59 -16.30 -20.31
C PRO A 594 41.82 -14.79 -20.35
N SER A 595 43.02 -14.37 -20.74
CA SER A 595 43.38 -12.94 -20.88
C SER A 595 42.89 -12.31 -22.19
N ASN A 596 42.38 -13.12 -23.11
CA ASN A 596 41.93 -12.73 -24.46
C ASN A 596 40.42 -12.46 -24.53
N TYR A 597 39.72 -12.40 -23.41
CA TYR A 597 38.34 -11.91 -23.40
C TYR A 597 38.32 -10.45 -23.85
N PRO A 598 37.47 -10.07 -24.81
CA PRO A 598 37.34 -8.66 -25.17
C PRO A 598 36.87 -7.92 -23.92
N THR A 599 37.69 -6.99 -23.44
CA THR A 599 37.34 -6.04 -22.39
C THR A 599 36.82 -4.73 -22.98
N THR A 600 36.83 -4.62 -24.31
CA THR A 600 36.25 -3.52 -25.09
C THR A 600 35.68 -4.11 -26.38
N PHE A 601 34.44 -3.76 -26.70
CA PHE A 601 33.83 -4.05 -27.99
C PHE A 601 32.95 -2.87 -28.39
N HIS A 602 33.34 -2.18 -29.46
CA HIS A 602 32.49 -1.19 -30.12
C HIS A 602 31.98 -1.84 -31.40
N PRO A 603 30.67 -2.13 -31.53
CA PRO A 603 30.13 -2.58 -32.80
C PRO A 603 30.44 -1.51 -33.86
N GLU A 604 30.98 -1.92 -35.02
CA GLU A 604 31.29 -1.00 -36.13
C GLU A 604 30.08 -0.10 -36.40
N GLN A 605 30.30 1.22 -36.37
CA GLN A 605 29.26 2.22 -36.60
C GLN A 605 28.82 2.16 -38.06
N ASN A 606 27.77 1.41 -38.35
CA ASN A 606 27.08 1.49 -39.64
C ASN A 606 26.17 2.74 -39.63
N PRO A 607 26.39 3.74 -40.51
CA PRO A 607 25.61 4.99 -40.52
C PRO A 607 24.11 4.81 -40.80
N GLU A 608 23.68 3.64 -41.29
CA GLU A 608 22.27 3.31 -41.58
C GLU A 608 21.56 2.56 -40.45
N ARG A 609 22.13 2.50 -39.25
CA ARG A 609 21.59 1.69 -38.15
C ARG A 609 20.33 2.32 -37.54
N PRO A 610 19.20 1.59 -37.44
CA PRO A 610 18.01 2.08 -36.75
C PRO A 610 18.30 2.30 -35.26
N SER A 611 17.66 3.33 -34.68
CA SER A 611 17.74 3.63 -33.25
C SER A 611 17.38 2.40 -32.39
N PRO A 612 18.05 2.18 -31.25
CA PRO A 612 17.73 1.06 -30.37
C PRO A 612 16.23 1.07 -30.02
N PRO A 613 15.57 -0.11 -30.00
CA PRO A 613 14.18 -0.17 -29.58
C PRO A 613 14.03 0.30 -28.14
N THR A 614 12.86 0.81 -27.77
CA THR A 614 12.52 1.09 -26.36
C THR A 614 12.46 -0.23 -25.59
N CYS A 615 13.01 -0.25 -24.37
CA CYS A 615 12.91 -1.41 -23.49
C CYS A 615 11.45 -1.68 -23.08
N PRO A 616 11.10 -2.93 -22.76
CA PRO A 616 9.83 -3.25 -22.15
C PRO A 616 9.48 -2.37 -20.95
N GLU A 617 8.20 -2.11 -20.77
CA GLU A 617 7.69 -1.19 -19.74
C GLU A 617 8.10 -1.57 -18.31
N TYR A 618 8.36 -2.86 -18.02
CA TYR A 618 8.79 -3.27 -16.68
C TYR A 618 10.18 -2.74 -16.27
N PHE A 619 11.02 -2.30 -17.23
CA PHE A 619 12.32 -1.70 -16.93
C PHE A 619 12.18 -0.40 -16.13
N ARG A 620 11.04 0.27 -16.28
CA ARG A 620 10.74 1.51 -15.56
C ARG A 620 10.79 1.34 -14.03
N TRP A 621 10.57 0.12 -13.54
CA TRP A 621 10.62 -0.19 -12.12
C TRP A 621 12.04 -0.18 -11.52
N ILE A 622 13.11 -0.25 -12.33
CA ILE A 622 14.49 -0.07 -11.85
C ILE A 622 14.63 1.24 -11.07
N HIS A 623 13.99 2.32 -11.56
CA HIS A 623 13.99 3.62 -10.89
C HIS A 623 13.31 3.58 -9.51
N GLU A 624 12.28 2.77 -9.36
CA GLU A 624 11.55 2.61 -8.10
C GLU A 624 12.34 1.76 -7.11
N ASP A 625 12.96 0.68 -7.58
CA ASP A 625 13.73 -0.25 -6.75
C ASP A 625 15.00 0.42 -6.19
N LEU A 626 15.62 1.33 -6.95
CA LEU A 626 16.82 2.07 -6.54
C LEU A 626 16.52 3.41 -5.84
N ARG A 627 15.24 3.83 -5.80
CA ARG A 627 14.83 5.10 -5.19
C ARG A 627 15.31 5.32 -3.75
N PRO A 628 15.36 4.31 -2.86
CA PRO A 628 15.78 4.53 -1.47
C PRO A 628 17.15 5.21 -1.33
N TRP A 629 18.04 5.03 -2.32
CA TRP A 629 19.39 5.60 -2.32
C TRP A 629 19.58 6.79 -3.26
N ALA A 630 18.53 7.21 -3.99
CA ALA A 630 18.64 8.25 -5.02
C ALA A 630 19.13 9.60 -4.48
N ARG A 631 18.86 9.92 -3.21
CA ARG A 631 19.31 11.17 -2.56
C ARG A 631 20.60 11.01 -1.76
N THR A 632 20.76 9.87 -1.10
CA THR A 632 21.87 9.65 -0.15
C THR A 632 23.10 9.06 -0.81
N GLY A 633 22.96 8.45 -1.98
CA GLY A 633 23.92 7.49 -2.51
C GLY A 633 24.05 6.23 -1.65
N ILE A 634 24.97 5.35 -2.04
CA ILE A 634 25.30 4.09 -1.39
C ILE A 634 26.75 4.17 -0.88
N THR A 635 26.91 4.09 0.43
CA THR A 635 28.24 4.06 1.07
C THR A 635 28.72 2.62 1.24
N ARG A 636 30.04 2.44 1.42
CA ARG A 636 30.64 1.13 1.70
C ARG A 636 30.03 0.46 2.93
N GLU A 637 29.82 1.23 3.99
CA GLU A 637 29.21 0.73 5.22
C GLU A 637 27.81 0.17 4.98
N MET A 638 27.00 0.80 4.13
CA MET A 638 25.65 0.31 3.79
C MET A 638 25.72 -1.07 3.11
N VAL A 639 26.65 -1.23 2.15
CA VAL A 639 26.86 -2.51 1.45
C VAL A 639 27.30 -3.58 2.45
N ASP A 640 28.26 -3.28 3.32
CA ASP A 640 28.78 -4.24 4.30
C ASP A 640 27.72 -4.66 5.34
N ARG A 641 26.75 -3.79 5.67
CA ARG A 641 25.62 -4.16 6.55
C ARG A 641 24.73 -5.26 5.96
N ALA A 642 24.68 -5.41 4.64
CA ALA A 642 23.89 -6.46 3.99
C ALA A 642 24.51 -7.87 4.12
N ASN A 643 25.77 -7.97 4.58
CA ASN A 643 26.46 -9.25 4.81
C ASN A 643 25.73 -10.18 5.80
N ARG A 644 24.85 -9.64 6.66
CA ARG A 644 24.11 -10.44 7.66
C ARG A 644 23.28 -11.58 7.07
N THR A 645 22.82 -11.45 5.83
CA THR A 645 21.99 -12.45 5.15
C THR A 645 22.48 -12.83 3.76
N ALA A 646 23.50 -12.14 3.22
CA ALA A 646 24.00 -12.39 1.88
C ALA A 646 24.67 -13.76 1.75
N ASN A 647 24.40 -14.46 0.65
CA ASN A 647 25.10 -15.70 0.30
C ASN A 647 26.47 -15.41 -0.30
N PHE A 648 26.58 -14.34 -1.09
CA PHE A 648 27.85 -13.92 -1.69
C PHE A 648 27.91 -12.41 -1.94
N LYS A 649 29.14 -11.93 -2.07
CA LYS A 649 29.49 -10.59 -2.54
C LYS A 649 30.08 -10.69 -3.93
N LEU A 650 29.54 -9.90 -4.87
CA LEU A 650 30.04 -9.81 -6.24
C LEU A 650 30.73 -8.45 -6.43
N VAL A 651 31.91 -8.48 -7.03
CA VAL A 651 32.68 -7.29 -7.38
C VAL A 651 33.06 -7.35 -8.85
N ILE A 652 32.72 -6.31 -9.61
CA ILE A 652 33.14 -6.15 -11.00
C ILE A 652 34.17 -5.03 -11.04
N VAL A 653 35.37 -5.32 -11.54
CA VAL A 653 36.44 -4.33 -11.73
C VAL A 653 37.13 -4.58 -13.07
N ASN A 654 37.23 -3.55 -13.91
CA ASN A 654 37.83 -3.62 -15.24
C ASN A 654 37.23 -4.73 -16.11
N GLY A 655 35.91 -4.90 -16.06
CA GLY A 655 35.18 -5.92 -16.83
C GLY A 655 35.36 -7.37 -16.36
N LYS A 656 36.03 -7.59 -15.22
CA LYS A 656 36.24 -8.91 -14.61
C LYS A 656 35.39 -9.07 -13.34
N ALA A 657 34.82 -10.26 -13.15
CA ALA A 657 34.01 -10.59 -11.98
C ALA A 657 34.83 -11.32 -10.91
N TYR A 658 34.64 -10.91 -9.66
CA TYR A 658 35.22 -11.53 -8.47
C TYR A 658 34.11 -11.82 -7.47
N VAL A 659 34.13 -13.02 -6.87
CA VAL A 659 33.11 -13.45 -5.90
C VAL A 659 33.77 -13.84 -4.59
N GLU A 660 33.25 -13.28 -3.49
CA GLU A 660 33.50 -13.75 -2.13
C GLU A 660 32.24 -14.47 -1.65
N GLN A 661 32.32 -15.80 -1.49
CA GLN A 661 31.21 -16.61 -1.00
C GLN A 661 31.18 -16.58 0.53
N TYR A 662 30.01 -16.28 1.11
CA TYR A 662 29.77 -16.35 2.55
C TYR A 662 29.11 -17.66 2.95
N GLU A 663 28.07 -18.07 2.21
CA GLU A 663 27.32 -19.29 2.48
C GLU A 663 26.78 -19.90 1.17
N LYS A 664 26.78 -21.22 1.04
CA LYS A 664 26.18 -21.91 -0.12
C LYS A 664 24.67 -21.72 -0.13
N ALA A 665 24.10 -21.41 -1.29
CA ALA A 665 22.65 -21.34 -1.43
C ALA A 665 22.00 -22.73 -1.41
N PHE A 666 20.68 -22.77 -1.21
CA PHE A 666 19.89 -23.97 -1.49
C PHE A 666 19.98 -24.29 -2.98
N GLN A 667 20.46 -25.49 -3.35
CA GLN A 667 20.64 -25.91 -4.75
C GLN A 667 21.57 -24.97 -5.54
N THR A 668 21.63 -25.10 -6.86
CA THR A 668 22.49 -24.34 -7.80
C THR A 668 22.07 -22.88 -8.01
N ARG A 669 21.36 -22.27 -7.06
CA ARG A 669 20.82 -20.92 -7.19
C ARG A 669 21.91 -19.85 -7.29
N ASP A 670 22.88 -19.92 -6.39
CA ASP A 670 24.07 -19.06 -6.45
C ASP A 670 24.90 -19.33 -7.70
N VAL A 671 25.11 -20.60 -8.05
CA VAL A 671 25.85 -21.03 -9.25
C VAL A 671 25.27 -20.42 -10.53
N PHE A 672 23.98 -20.59 -10.80
CA PHE A 672 23.37 -20.07 -12.04
C PHE A 672 23.14 -18.55 -12.02
N THR A 673 23.00 -17.93 -10.85
CA THR A 673 22.98 -16.47 -10.73
C THR A 673 24.34 -15.86 -11.08
N VAL A 674 25.44 -16.41 -10.54
CA VAL A 674 26.81 -16.01 -10.91
C VAL A 674 27.06 -16.28 -12.39
N TRP A 675 26.65 -17.45 -12.91
CA TRP A 675 26.75 -17.76 -14.33
C TRP A 675 26.06 -16.70 -15.20
N GLY A 676 24.90 -16.22 -14.78
CA GLY A 676 24.16 -15.14 -15.45
C GLY A 676 24.94 -13.83 -15.55
N PHE A 677 25.61 -13.41 -14.47
CA PHE A 677 26.51 -12.25 -14.51
C PHE A 677 27.66 -12.45 -15.50
N LEU A 678 28.25 -13.65 -15.55
CA LEU A 678 29.31 -13.94 -16.53
C LEU A 678 28.80 -13.90 -17.97
N GLN A 679 27.57 -14.37 -18.21
CA GLN A 679 26.95 -14.28 -19.53
C GLN A 679 26.65 -12.82 -19.92
N LEU A 680 26.25 -11.98 -18.97
CA LEU A 680 26.09 -10.55 -19.18
C LEU A 680 27.41 -9.90 -19.60
N LEU A 681 28.52 -10.21 -18.91
CA LEU A 681 29.85 -9.69 -19.25
C LEU A 681 30.33 -10.15 -20.63
N ARG A 682 29.98 -11.37 -21.05
CA ARG A 682 30.26 -11.86 -22.41
C ARG A 682 29.41 -11.18 -23.47
N ARG A 683 28.19 -10.76 -23.12
CA ARG A 683 27.26 -10.07 -24.01
C ARG A 683 27.61 -8.59 -24.20
N TYR A 684 27.96 -7.90 -23.11
CA TYR A 684 28.29 -6.47 -23.07
C TYR A 684 29.71 -6.22 -22.55
N PRO A 685 30.74 -6.75 -23.24
CA PRO A 685 32.12 -6.65 -22.79
C PRO A 685 32.58 -5.19 -22.67
N GLY A 686 33.06 -4.82 -21.48
CA GLY A 686 33.55 -3.48 -21.18
C GLY A 686 32.48 -2.41 -20.95
N GLN A 687 31.19 -2.76 -21.05
CA GLN A 687 30.09 -1.79 -20.89
C GLN A 687 29.43 -1.87 -19.51
N VAL A 688 29.61 -2.96 -18.76
CA VAL A 688 29.16 -3.06 -17.36
C VAL A 688 30.15 -2.32 -16.46
N PRO A 689 29.70 -1.35 -15.63
CA PRO A 689 30.60 -0.52 -14.83
C PRO A 689 31.23 -1.29 -13.67
N ASP A 690 32.32 -0.72 -13.13
CA ASP A 690 32.89 -1.16 -11.86
C ASP A 690 31.85 -1.02 -10.75
N LEU A 691 31.56 -2.10 -10.02
CA LEU A 691 30.58 -2.11 -8.92
C LEU A 691 30.88 -3.18 -7.87
N GLU A 692 30.25 -3.03 -6.70
CA GLU A 692 30.29 -3.97 -5.59
C GLU A 692 28.86 -4.15 -5.06
N LEU A 693 28.37 -5.39 -4.99
CA LEU A 693 27.01 -5.70 -4.52
C LEU A 693 26.96 -6.95 -3.62
N MET A 694 25.89 -7.05 -2.83
CA MET A 694 25.57 -8.19 -1.96
C MET A 694 24.33 -8.89 -2.50
N PHE A 695 24.35 -10.23 -2.56
CA PHE A 695 23.26 -11.03 -3.09
C PHE A 695 22.81 -12.11 -2.09
N ASP A 696 21.50 -12.20 -1.89
CA ASP A 696 20.85 -13.22 -1.06
C ASP A 696 19.94 -14.08 -1.95
N CYS A 697 20.22 -15.39 -1.96
CA CYS A 697 19.61 -16.41 -2.81
C CYS A 697 18.42 -17.13 -2.16
N VAL A 698 17.99 -16.72 -0.96
CA VAL A 698 16.90 -17.33 -0.19
C VAL A 698 15.54 -16.86 -0.70
N ASP A 699 14.45 -17.53 -0.33
CA ASP A 699 13.10 -17.25 -0.87
C ASP A 699 12.49 -15.91 -0.42
N TRP A 700 12.60 -15.50 0.86
CA TRP A 700 11.85 -14.35 1.41
C TRP A 700 12.63 -13.04 1.45
N PRO A 701 12.05 -11.89 1.03
CA PRO A 701 12.70 -10.59 1.19
C PRO A 701 12.91 -10.24 2.67
N VAL A 702 14.02 -9.56 2.98
CA VAL A 702 14.54 -9.43 4.36
C VAL A 702 14.84 -8.02 4.81
N ILE A 703 14.64 -6.99 3.97
CA ILE A 703 14.90 -5.59 4.34
C ILE A 703 13.57 -4.86 4.59
N PRO A 704 13.05 -4.79 5.83
CA PRO A 704 11.70 -4.27 6.08
C PRO A 704 11.69 -2.75 6.02
N SER A 705 10.83 -2.16 5.18
CA SER A 705 10.81 -0.71 4.93
C SER A 705 10.52 0.13 6.17
N HIS A 706 9.73 -0.40 7.11
CA HIS A 706 9.36 0.29 8.34
C HIS A 706 10.53 0.55 9.30
N GLU A 707 11.60 -0.27 9.24
CA GLU A 707 12.81 -0.08 10.06
C GLU A 707 13.64 1.12 9.59
N TYR A 708 13.46 1.51 8.33
CA TYR A 708 14.21 2.59 7.67
C TYR A 708 13.33 3.81 7.38
N SER A 709 12.16 3.89 8.00
CA SER A 709 11.17 4.97 7.82
C SER A 709 11.11 5.86 9.06
N GLY A 710 11.61 7.10 8.98
CA GLY A 710 11.49 8.10 10.05
C GLY A 710 12.58 9.18 10.03
N PRO A 711 12.43 10.28 10.79
CA PRO A 711 13.36 11.40 10.80
C PRO A 711 14.77 11.05 11.33
N ASN A 712 14.88 10.00 12.16
CA ASN A 712 16.14 9.49 12.70
C ASN A 712 16.53 8.11 12.15
N ALA A 713 15.86 7.64 11.09
CA ALA A 713 16.13 6.33 10.54
C ALA A 713 17.45 6.33 9.74
N THR A 714 18.22 5.24 9.86
CA THR A 714 19.41 5.04 9.02
C THR A 714 19.01 4.65 7.59
N ALA A 715 19.90 4.87 6.62
CA ALA A 715 19.62 4.42 5.24
C ALA A 715 19.65 2.89 5.15
N PRO A 716 18.78 2.28 4.33
CA PRO A 716 18.69 0.83 4.19
C PRO A 716 19.96 0.24 3.54
N PRO A 717 20.36 -0.99 3.90
CA PRO A 717 21.42 -1.70 3.19
C PRO A 717 20.93 -2.16 1.81
N PRO A 718 21.71 -1.97 0.72
CA PRO A 718 21.34 -2.46 -0.61
C PRO A 718 21.61 -3.96 -0.73
N LEU A 719 20.55 -4.75 -0.91
CA LEU A 719 20.63 -6.21 -1.03
C LEU A 719 19.87 -6.69 -2.27
N PHE A 720 20.54 -7.44 -3.15
CA PHE A 720 19.93 -8.04 -4.35
C PHE A 720 19.30 -9.39 -4.03
N ARG A 721 18.08 -9.61 -4.55
CA ARG A 721 17.28 -10.83 -4.34
C ARG A 721 16.38 -11.11 -5.55
N TYR A 722 15.71 -12.26 -5.55
CA TYR A 722 14.82 -12.63 -6.66
C TYR A 722 13.40 -12.05 -6.58
N CYS A 723 12.96 -11.60 -5.40
CA CYS A 723 11.66 -10.97 -5.21
C CYS A 723 11.67 -9.96 -4.06
N ALA A 724 10.66 -9.10 -4.06
CA ALA A 724 10.34 -8.16 -2.99
C ALA A 724 8.82 -8.10 -2.74
N ASP A 725 8.41 -7.42 -1.68
CA ASP A 725 7.01 -7.03 -1.46
C ASP A 725 6.91 -5.54 -1.09
N ASP A 726 5.69 -5.01 -0.92
CA ASP A 726 5.50 -3.57 -0.69
C ASP A 726 5.95 -3.08 0.68
N ASN A 727 6.34 -4.01 1.57
CA ASN A 727 6.87 -3.73 2.89
C ASN A 727 8.37 -3.98 2.96
N THR A 728 9.04 -4.22 1.82
CA THR A 728 10.48 -4.47 1.79
C THR A 728 11.20 -3.59 0.76
N LEU A 729 12.52 -3.49 0.89
CA LEU A 729 13.39 -2.61 0.08
C LEU A 729 14.47 -3.39 -0.70
N ASP A 730 14.32 -4.70 -0.82
CA ASP A 730 15.22 -5.59 -1.55
C ASP A 730 15.23 -5.25 -3.05
N ILE A 731 16.40 -5.29 -3.68
CA ILE A 731 16.58 -4.99 -5.11
C ILE A 731 16.32 -6.26 -5.91
N VAL A 732 15.25 -6.27 -6.70
CA VAL A 732 14.87 -7.46 -7.48
C VAL A 732 15.79 -7.70 -8.67
N PHE A 733 16.11 -8.97 -8.92
CA PHE A 733 17.01 -9.41 -9.99
C PHE A 733 16.46 -10.66 -10.69
N PRO A 734 16.73 -10.89 -12.00
CA PRO A 734 16.32 -12.12 -12.68
C PRO A 734 16.82 -13.38 -11.97
N ASP A 735 15.95 -14.37 -11.84
CA ASP A 735 16.27 -15.58 -11.10
C ASP A 735 17.17 -16.56 -11.86
N TRP A 736 17.82 -17.44 -11.11
CA TRP A 736 18.80 -18.40 -11.63
C TRP A 736 18.24 -19.30 -12.77
N SER A 737 16.93 -19.58 -12.79
CA SER A 737 16.35 -20.49 -13.76
C SER A 737 16.27 -19.94 -15.19
N PHE A 738 16.59 -18.65 -15.41
CA PHE A 738 16.82 -18.14 -16.76
C PHE A 738 17.98 -18.86 -17.46
N TRP A 739 18.99 -19.27 -16.70
CA TRP A 739 20.15 -20.02 -17.21
C TRP A 739 20.10 -21.52 -16.93
N GLY A 740 19.22 -21.96 -16.04
CA GLY A 740 18.91 -23.37 -15.83
C GLY A 740 18.64 -23.70 -14.37
N TRP A 741 17.99 -24.84 -14.13
CA TRP A 741 17.82 -25.41 -12.80
C TRP A 741 18.00 -26.93 -12.88
N ALA A 742 19.23 -27.37 -12.61
CA ALA A 742 19.70 -28.71 -12.91
C ALA A 742 18.99 -29.79 -12.09
N GLU A 743 18.73 -29.52 -10.80
CA GLU A 743 18.19 -30.47 -9.82
C GLU A 743 16.77 -30.94 -10.13
N ILE A 744 16.01 -30.14 -10.89
CA ILE A 744 14.66 -30.49 -11.33
C ILE A 744 14.51 -30.46 -12.86
N ASN A 745 15.65 -30.47 -13.57
CA ASN A 745 15.74 -30.56 -15.03
C ASN A 745 14.93 -29.48 -15.78
N ILE A 746 14.86 -28.26 -15.24
CA ILE A 746 14.28 -27.11 -15.96
C ILE A 746 15.37 -26.51 -16.84
N ARG A 747 15.16 -26.61 -18.14
CA ARG A 747 16.10 -26.14 -19.16
C ARG A 747 16.24 -24.61 -19.13
N PRO A 748 17.37 -24.07 -19.63
CA PRO A 748 17.54 -22.64 -19.76
C PRO A 748 16.41 -22.01 -20.58
N TRP A 749 16.10 -20.75 -20.26
CA TRP A 749 14.90 -20.08 -20.75
C TRP A 749 14.81 -20.06 -22.27
N GLU A 750 15.90 -19.78 -22.98
CA GLU A 750 15.90 -19.74 -24.46
C GLU A 750 15.44 -21.06 -25.11
N VAL A 751 15.84 -22.20 -24.53
CA VAL A 751 15.44 -23.53 -25.04
C VAL A 751 14.01 -23.86 -24.64
N LEU A 752 13.68 -23.70 -23.35
CA LEU A 752 12.36 -24.00 -22.81
C LEU A 752 11.26 -23.13 -23.44
N PHE A 753 11.60 -21.88 -23.75
CA PHE A 753 10.70 -20.93 -24.37
C PHE A 753 10.23 -21.38 -25.77
N GLU A 754 11.11 -21.95 -26.59
CA GLU A 754 10.72 -22.56 -27.87
C GLU A 754 9.90 -23.84 -27.68
N GLU A 755 10.21 -24.65 -26.66
CA GLU A 755 9.41 -25.83 -26.30
C GLU A 755 7.98 -25.45 -25.89
N LEU A 756 7.81 -24.35 -25.16
CA LEU A 756 6.50 -23.81 -24.75
C LEU A 756 5.72 -23.29 -25.96
N LYS A 757 6.37 -22.61 -26.92
CA LYS A 757 5.74 -22.20 -28.20
C LYS A 757 5.23 -23.40 -29.00
N GLU A 758 6.01 -24.46 -29.10
CA GLU A 758 5.57 -25.70 -29.75
C GLU A 758 4.48 -26.41 -28.93
N GLY A 759 4.57 -26.39 -27.60
CA GLY A 759 3.52 -26.83 -26.69
C GLY A 759 2.17 -26.16 -26.97
N ASN A 760 2.17 -24.85 -27.24
CA ASN A 760 0.96 -24.10 -27.56
C ASN A 760 0.28 -24.54 -28.86
N LYS A 761 1.05 -25.04 -29.82
CA LYS A 761 0.55 -25.51 -31.13
C LYS A 761 -0.01 -26.94 -31.10
N ARG A 762 0.24 -27.72 -30.04
CA ARG A 762 -0.20 -29.13 -29.94
C ARG A 762 -1.72 -29.31 -29.98
N LYS A 763 -2.46 -28.35 -29.43
CA LYS A 763 -3.94 -28.30 -29.47
C LYS A 763 -4.40 -26.87 -29.66
N THR A 764 -5.37 -26.66 -30.54
CA THR A 764 -6.00 -25.34 -30.66
C THR A 764 -6.68 -24.98 -29.34
N TRP A 765 -6.73 -23.70 -28.99
CA TRP A 765 -7.25 -23.27 -27.68
C TRP A 765 -8.67 -23.79 -27.39
N LEU A 766 -9.51 -23.90 -28.43
CA LEU A 766 -10.87 -24.43 -28.32
C LEU A 766 -10.93 -25.93 -28.01
N GLU A 767 -9.92 -26.71 -28.40
CA GLU A 767 -9.83 -28.16 -28.15
C GLU A 767 -9.10 -28.50 -26.84
N ARG A 768 -8.54 -27.49 -26.16
CA ARG A 768 -7.90 -27.65 -24.86
C ARG A 768 -8.91 -28.03 -23.78
N GLU A 769 -8.41 -28.71 -22.76
CA GLU A 769 -9.22 -29.18 -21.64
C GLU A 769 -9.86 -27.99 -20.91
N PRO A 770 -11.18 -28.03 -20.65
CA PRO A 770 -11.95 -26.89 -20.17
C PRO A 770 -11.82 -26.65 -18.65
N TYR A 771 -10.77 -27.17 -18.01
CA TYR A 771 -10.57 -27.14 -16.56
C TYR A 771 -9.36 -26.30 -16.16
N ALA A 772 -9.37 -25.80 -14.92
CA ALA A 772 -8.20 -25.18 -14.31
C ALA A 772 -7.22 -26.24 -13.83
N TYR A 773 -5.96 -26.11 -14.22
CA TYR A 773 -4.93 -27.07 -13.91
C TYR A 773 -3.83 -26.49 -13.01
N TRP A 774 -3.43 -27.27 -12.00
CA TRP A 774 -2.26 -27.01 -11.18
C TRP A 774 -1.52 -28.30 -10.86
N LYS A 775 -0.19 -28.28 -10.94
CA LYS A 775 0.68 -29.35 -10.45
C LYS A 775 1.88 -28.72 -9.74
N GLY A 776 2.07 -29.05 -8.47
CA GLY A 776 3.13 -28.45 -7.66
C GLY A 776 3.26 -29.10 -6.28
N ASN A 777 4.32 -28.75 -5.54
CA ASN A 777 4.58 -29.31 -4.21
C ASN A 777 3.72 -28.58 -3.15
N PRO A 778 2.71 -29.23 -2.53
CA PRO A 778 1.87 -28.60 -1.52
C PRO A 778 2.55 -28.51 -0.14
N ALA A 779 3.57 -29.31 0.15
CA ALA A 779 4.21 -29.36 1.47
C ALA A 779 4.99 -28.08 1.82
N ILE A 780 5.32 -27.25 0.82
CA ILE A 780 6.22 -26.10 0.98
C ILE A 780 5.52 -24.82 1.50
N ALA A 781 4.19 -24.77 1.45
CA ALA A 781 3.42 -23.60 1.86
C ALA A 781 1.97 -23.94 2.23
N GLU A 782 1.46 -23.31 3.30
CA GLU A 782 0.08 -23.48 3.77
C GLU A 782 -0.95 -23.12 2.69
N THR A 783 -0.73 -22.05 1.92
CA THR A 783 -1.63 -21.64 0.85
C THR A 783 -1.78 -22.71 -0.26
N ARG A 784 -0.75 -23.52 -0.51
CA ARG A 784 -0.81 -24.64 -1.46
C ARG A 784 -1.52 -25.86 -0.88
N GLN A 785 -1.35 -26.13 0.42
CA GLN A 785 -2.15 -27.16 1.11
C GLN A 785 -3.63 -26.79 1.08
N ASP A 786 -3.93 -25.50 1.24
CA ASP A 786 -5.28 -24.97 1.13
C ASP A 786 -5.85 -25.12 -0.29
N LEU A 787 -5.08 -24.78 -1.33
CA LEU A 787 -5.50 -24.97 -2.72
C LEU A 787 -5.89 -26.42 -3.03
N ILE A 788 -5.11 -27.40 -2.55
CA ILE A 788 -5.37 -28.84 -2.77
C ILE A 788 -6.77 -29.25 -2.28
N LYS A 789 -7.34 -28.57 -1.27
CA LYS A 789 -8.70 -28.84 -0.77
C LYS A 789 -9.79 -28.57 -1.80
N CYS A 790 -9.50 -27.84 -2.88
CA CYS A 790 -10.43 -27.67 -3.99
C CYS A 790 -10.55 -28.93 -4.88
N ASN A 791 -9.75 -29.97 -4.64
CA ASN A 791 -9.93 -31.27 -5.27
C ASN A 791 -10.94 -32.10 -4.46
N VAL A 792 -12.20 -32.12 -4.92
CA VAL A 792 -13.35 -32.73 -4.21
C VAL A 792 -14.01 -33.84 -5.06
N SER A 793 -15.14 -34.39 -4.62
CA SER A 793 -15.86 -35.43 -5.37
C SER A 793 -16.50 -34.91 -6.67
N GLU A 794 -16.84 -35.82 -7.59
CA GLU A 794 -17.51 -35.47 -8.86
C GLU A 794 -18.83 -34.72 -8.67
N GLU A 795 -19.52 -34.95 -7.55
CA GLU A 795 -20.78 -34.27 -7.19
C GLU A 795 -20.58 -32.78 -6.84
N HIS A 796 -19.36 -32.35 -6.50
CA HIS A 796 -19.04 -30.99 -6.06
C HIS A 796 -17.89 -30.35 -6.89
N ASP A 797 -17.81 -30.64 -8.19
CA ASP A 797 -16.66 -30.22 -9.02
C ASP A 797 -16.46 -28.69 -9.11
N TRP A 798 -15.31 -28.22 -8.60
CA TRP A 798 -14.83 -26.84 -8.70
C TRP A 798 -14.22 -26.50 -10.07
N ASN A 799 -14.28 -27.41 -11.03
CA ASN A 799 -13.60 -27.35 -12.32
C ASN A 799 -12.07 -27.22 -12.21
N ALA A 800 -11.50 -27.73 -11.11
CA ALA A 800 -10.08 -27.70 -10.82
C ALA A 800 -9.48 -29.11 -10.88
N ARG A 801 -8.29 -29.25 -11.46
CA ARG A 801 -7.51 -30.48 -11.58
C ARG A 801 -6.15 -30.23 -10.94
N LEU A 802 -6.04 -30.62 -9.67
CA LEU A 802 -4.92 -30.26 -8.80
C LEU A 802 -4.12 -31.51 -8.43
N TYR A 803 -2.82 -31.48 -8.68
CA TYR A 803 -1.93 -32.63 -8.50
C TYR A 803 -0.73 -32.29 -7.62
N ALA A 804 -0.47 -33.10 -6.61
CA ALA A 804 0.74 -32.98 -5.80
C ALA A 804 1.96 -33.43 -6.61
N GLN A 805 3.00 -32.60 -6.63
CA GLN A 805 4.28 -32.90 -7.25
C GLN A 805 5.28 -33.38 -6.20
N ASP A 806 5.78 -34.59 -6.39
CA ASP A 806 6.87 -35.18 -5.62
C ASP A 806 8.16 -35.14 -6.47
N TRP A 807 9.10 -34.27 -6.10
CA TRP A 807 10.35 -34.09 -6.85
C TRP A 807 11.36 -35.24 -6.61
N ASP A 808 11.30 -35.90 -5.45
CA ASP A 808 12.14 -37.06 -5.15
C ASP A 808 11.74 -38.25 -6.01
N ARG A 809 10.44 -38.41 -6.26
CA ARG A 809 9.94 -39.42 -7.18
C ARG A 809 10.26 -39.08 -8.64
N GLU A 810 10.05 -37.84 -9.08
CA GLU A 810 10.33 -37.44 -10.47
C GLU A 810 11.81 -37.60 -10.82
N SER A 811 12.73 -37.28 -9.90
CA SER A 811 14.17 -37.44 -10.14
C SER A 811 14.55 -38.89 -10.43
N LYS A 812 13.89 -39.86 -9.76
CA LYS A 812 14.08 -41.31 -10.01
C LYS A 812 13.42 -41.80 -11.29
N GLU A 813 12.31 -41.16 -11.71
CA GLU A 813 11.55 -41.51 -12.91
C GLU A 813 11.99 -40.72 -14.16
N GLY A 814 13.05 -39.90 -14.06
CA GLY A 814 13.61 -39.12 -15.19
C GLY A 814 12.79 -37.90 -15.60
N TYR A 815 11.97 -37.34 -14.70
CA TYR A 815 11.13 -36.13 -14.90
C TYR A 815 10.11 -36.23 -16.05
N ASN A 816 9.78 -37.44 -16.51
CA ASN A 816 8.91 -37.67 -17.66
C ASN A 816 7.49 -37.10 -17.50
N LYS A 817 7.04 -36.85 -16.27
CA LYS A 817 5.69 -36.33 -15.95
C LYS A 817 5.70 -34.85 -15.58
N SER A 818 6.86 -34.19 -15.62
CA SER A 818 7.05 -32.79 -15.21
C SER A 818 7.46 -31.87 -16.37
N ASP A 819 7.36 -32.35 -17.61
CA ASP A 819 7.56 -31.51 -18.81
C ASP A 819 6.57 -30.34 -18.83
N LEU A 820 7.09 -29.10 -18.78
CA LEU A 820 6.27 -27.90 -18.69
C LEU A 820 5.47 -27.67 -19.98
N ALA A 821 6.07 -27.91 -21.14
CA ALA A 821 5.42 -27.70 -22.44
C ALA A 821 4.22 -28.63 -22.65
N SER A 822 4.27 -29.87 -22.14
CA SER A 822 3.14 -30.81 -22.19
C SER A 822 1.91 -30.31 -21.45
N GLN A 823 2.07 -29.40 -20.48
CA GLN A 823 0.97 -28.91 -19.65
C GLN A 823 0.17 -27.78 -20.32
N CYS A 824 0.61 -27.23 -21.46
CA CYS A 824 -0.09 -26.16 -22.19
C CYS A 824 -1.36 -26.65 -22.93
N ILE A 825 -1.87 -27.84 -22.62
CA ILE A 825 -3.09 -28.43 -23.19
C ILE A 825 -4.38 -28.07 -22.45
N HIS A 826 -4.29 -27.29 -21.36
CA HIS A 826 -5.42 -26.83 -20.56
C HIS A 826 -5.79 -25.39 -20.92
N ARG A 827 -7.08 -25.04 -20.87
CA ARG A 827 -7.53 -23.66 -21.11
C ARG A 827 -7.11 -22.71 -19.99
N TYR A 828 -7.02 -23.21 -18.75
CA TYR A 828 -6.70 -22.39 -17.58
C TYR A 828 -5.58 -23.04 -16.76
N LYS A 829 -4.64 -22.22 -16.29
CA LYS A 829 -3.51 -22.64 -15.45
C LYS A 829 -3.49 -21.81 -14.18
N ILE A 830 -3.34 -22.45 -13.02
CA ILE A 830 -3.33 -21.74 -11.74
C ILE A 830 -1.89 -21.38 -11.37
N TYR A 831 -1.67 -20.14 -10.96
CA TYR A 831 -0.46 -19.69 -10.29
C TYR A 831 -0.77 -19.41 -8.82
N ILE A 832 0.09 -19.91 -7.94
CA ILE A 832 0.03 -19.73 -6.49
C ILE A 832 1.43 -19.76 -5.91
N GLU A 833 1.66 -18.86 -4.96
CA GLU A 833 2.95 -18.69 -4.27
C GLU A 833 3.37 -19.97 -3.52
N GLY A 834 4.68 -20.09 -3.31
CA GLY A 834 5.29 -21.15 -2.51
C GLY A 834 5.58 -20.63 -1.11
N SER A 835 6.75 -20.93 -0.58
CA SER A 835 7.23 -20.32 0.66
C SER A 835 7.30 -18.79 0.57
N ALA A 836 7.69 -18.28 -0.59
CA ALA A 836 7.57 -16.88 -1.00
C ALA A 836 7.07 -16.83 -2.46
N TRP A 837 7.66 -15.97 -3.30
CA TRP A 837 7.42 -15.95 -4.74
C TRP A 837 7.70 -17.34 -5.39
N SER A 838 7.06 -17.64 -6.53
CA SER A 838 7.30 -18.90 -7.23
C SER A 838 7.74 -18.68 -8.68
N VAL A 839 8.91 -19.25 -9.00
CA VAL A 839 9.51 -19.26 -10.35
C VAL A 839 8.57 -19.79 -11.44
N SER A 840 7.51 -20.55 -11.08
CA SER A 840 6.56 -21.12 -12.02
C SER A 840 5.74 -20.10 -12.83
N GLU A 841 5.65 -18.84 -12.38
CA GLU A 841 4.78 -17.83 -12.98
C GLU A 841 5.08 -17.61 -14.47
N LYS A 842 6.35 -17.36 -14.82
CA LYS A 842 6.76 -17.10 -16.22
C LYS A 842 6.48 -18.28 -17.15
N TYR A 843 6.62 -19.51 -16.66
CA TYR A 843 6.32 -20.72 -17.45
C TYR A 843 4.83 -20.88 -17.70
N ILE A 844 4.00 -20.54 -16.71
CA ILE A 844 2.55 -20.63 -16.81
C ILE A 844 2.01 -19.58 -17.79
N LEU A 845 2.49 -18.33 -17.67
CA LEU A 845 2.09 -17.22 -18.54
C LEU A 845 2.43 -17.47 -20.02
N ALA A 846 3.45 -18.30 -20.30
CA ALA A 846 3.85 -18.64 -21.67
C ALA A 846 2.89 -19.60 -22.43
N CYS A 847 1.96 -20.28 -21.74
CA CYS A 847 1.19 -21.41 -22.30
C CYS A 847 -0.05 -21.05 -23.17
N ASP A 848 -0.28 -19.81 -23.62
CA ASP A 848 -1.55 -19.35 -24.27
C ASP A 848 -2.83 -19.64 -23.44
N SER A 849 -2.68 -20.18 -22.22
CA SER A 849 -3.74 -20.49 -21.27
C SER A 849 -4.10 -19.24 -20.49
N VAL A 850 -5.35 -19.14 -20.04
CA VAL A 850 -5.72 -18.10 -19.08
C VAL A 850 -5.06 -18.43 -17.75
N THR A 851 -4.10 -17.61 -17.34
CA THR A 851 -3.43 -17.75 -16.05
C THR A 851 -4.34 -17.23 -14.94
N LEU A 852 -4.75 -18.11 -14.04
CA LEU A 852 -5.51 -17.79 -12.83
C LEU A 852 -4.52 -17.50 -11.71
N ILE A 853 -4.29 -16.22 -11.41
CA ILE A 853 -3.32 -15.80 -10.38
C ILE A 853 -4.06 -15.67 -9.06
N VAL A 854 -3.74 -16.56 -8.11
CA VAL A 854 -4.10 -16.38 -6.70
C VAL A 854 -3.38 -15.16 -6.16
N LYS A 855 -4.11 -14.22 -5.57
CA LYS A 855 -3.63 -12.88 -5.17
C LYS A 855 -2.19 -12.92 -4.63
N PRO A 856 -1.19 -12.42 -5.38
CA PRO A 856 0.20 -12.54 -5.00
C PRO A 856 0.54 -11.52 -3.91
N ARG A 857 1.46 -11.90 -3.02
CA ARG A 857 2.11 -11.01 -2.07
C ARG A 857 3.39 -10.44 -2.64
N TYR A 858 4.15 -11.24 -3.38
CA TYR A 858 5.48 -10.91 -3.86
C TYR A 858 5.44 -10.49 -5.34
N TYR A 859 6.45 -9.72 -5.74
CA TYR A 859 6.72 -9.43 -7.14
C TYR A 859 8.19 -9.66 -7.47
N ASP A 860 8.44 -10.03 -8.73
CA ASP A 860 9.76 -10.10 -9.34
C ASP A 860 10.00 -8.90 -10.27
N PHE A 861 11.05 -8.97 -11.08
CA PHE A 861 11.47 -7.87 -11.93
C PHE A 861 10.51 -7.53 -13.09
N PHE A 862 9.62 -8.44 -13.52
CA PHE A 862 8.73 -8.21 -14.68
C PHE A 862 7.24 -8.27 -14.34
N THR A 863 6.83 -9.01 -13.30
CA THR A 863 5.43 -9.25 -12.94
C THR A 863 4.63 -7.98 -12.64
N ARG A 864 5.31 -6.88 -12.23
CA ARG A 864 4.68 -5.56 -12.08
C ARG A 864 4.14 -4.96 -13.39
N ARG A 865 4.45 -5.52 -14.56
CA ARG A 865 3.84 -5.15 -15.86
C ARG A 865 2.49 -5.82 -16.13
N LEU A 866 2.18 -6.93 -15.47
CA LEU A 866 0.95 -7.70 -15.72
C LEU A 866 -0.30 -6.92 -15.32
N MET A 867 -1.31 -6.95 -16.20
CA MET A 867 -2.61 -6.29 -16.00
C MET A 867 -3.73 -7.34 -15.83
N PRO A 868 -4.55 -7.27 -14.75
CA PRO A 868 -5.68 -8.17 -14.56
C PRO A 868 -6.72 -8.00 -15.68
N VAL A 869 -7.34 -9.11 -16.09
CA VAL A 869 -8.32 -9.24 -17.17
C VAL A 869 -7.77 -8.91 -18.57
N GLU A 870 -6.47 -8.63 -18.68
CA GLU A 870 -5.75 -8.45 -19.94
C GLU A 870 -4.72 -9.57 -20.12
N HIS A 871 -3.86 -9.80 -19.11
CA HIS A 871 -2.81 -10.82 -19.15
C HIS A 871 -3.09 -12.02 -18.24
N TYR A 872 -3.97 -11.86 -17.25
CA TYR A 872 -4.28 -12.92 -16.29
C TYR A 872 -5.66 -12.69 -15.67
N TRP A 873 -6.20 -13.70 -15.01
CA TRP A 873 -7.44 -13.61 -14.25
C TRP A 873 -7.17 -13.65 -12.73
N PRO A 874 -7.64 -12.67 -11.94
CA PRO A 874 -7.37 -12.62 -10.50
C PRO A 874 -8.25 -13.61 -9.72
N ILE A 875 -7.65 -14.32 -8.77
CA ILE A 875 -8.30 -15.27 -7.87
C ILE A 875 -8.16 -14.80 -6.41
N LYS A 876 -9.25 -14.87 -5.64
CA LYS A 876 -9.26 -14.52 -4.22
C LYS A 876 -8.48 -15.53 -3.38
N GLU A 877 -7.60 -15.02 -2.52
CA GLU A 877 -6.82 -15.84 -1.58
C GLU A 877 -7.71 -16.50 -0.51
N ASP A 878 -8.73 -15.81 -0.02
CA ASP A 878 -9.61 -16.28 1.05
C ASP A 878 -10.76 -17.17 0.57
N ASP A 879 -10.91 -17.37 -0.75
CA ASP A 879 -12.04 -18.07 -1.36
C ASP A 879 -11.67 -18.75 -2.69
N LYS A 880 -10.51 -19.41 -2.72
CA LYS A 880 -9.87 -19.89 -3.95
C LYS A 880 -10.77 -20.81 -4.77
N CYS A 881 -11.41 -21.80 -4.16
CA CYS A 881 -12.17 -22.82 -4.90
C CYS A 881 -13.37 -22.24 -5.64
N ARG A 882 -14.17 -21.37 -4.98
CA ARG A 882 -15.32 -20.70 -5.63
C ARG A 882 -14.86 -19.72 -6.68
N SER A 883 -13.79 -18.99 -6.41
CA SER A 883 -13.23 -18.02 -7.35
C SER A 883 -12.66 -18.71 -8.61
N ILE A 884 -11.97 -19.84 -8.46
CA ILE A 884 -11.52 -20.69 -9.58
C ILE A 884 -12.71 -21.19 -10.39
N LYS A 885 -13.72 -21.77 -9.72
CA LYS A 885 -14.90 -22.29 -10.42
C LYS A 885 -15.61 -21.22 -11.24
N PHE A 886 -15.87 -20.06 -10.64
CA PHE A 886 -16.45 -18.92 -11.35
C PHE A 886 -15.62 -18.53 -12.58
N SER A 887 -14.30 -18.44 -12.42
CA SER A 887 -13.39 -18.04 -13.50
C SER A 887 -13.42 -19.02 -14.67
N VAL A 888 -13.45 -20.32 -14.38
CA VAL A 888 -13.54 -21.38 -15.39
C VAL A 888 -14.90 -21.39 -16.08
N ASP A 889 -16.00 -21.28 -15.31
CA ASP A 889 -17.36 -21.21 -15.85
C ASP A 889 -17.54 -19.97 -16.76
N TRP A 890 -17.04 -18.82 -16.31
CA TRP A 890 -17.03 -17.59 -17.10
C TRP A 890 -16.21 -17.77 -18.38
N GLY A 891 -15.01 -18.32 -18.30
CA GLY A 891 -14.14 -18.48 -19.47
C GLY A 891 -14.72 -19.47 -20.49
N ASN A 892 -15.36 -20.54 -20.03
CA ASN A 892 -15.94 -21.56 -20.89
C ASN A 892 -17.20 -21.07 -21.62
N THR A 893 -17.90 -20.10 -21.04
CA THR A 893 -19.02 -19.39 -21.66
C THR A 893 -18.56 -18.20 -22.52
N HIS A 894 -17.39 -17.61 -22.22
CA HIS A 894 -16.80 -16.47 -22.94
C HIS A 894 -15.51 -16.84 -23.70
N ARG A 895 -15.54 -17.94 -24.44
CA ARG A 895 -14.36 -18.58 -25.04
C ARG A 895 -13.43 -17.63 -25.79
N ARG A 896 -13.96 -16.72 -26.62
CA ARG A 896 -13.14 -15.75 -27.37
C ARG A 896 -12.40 -14.77 -26.46
N LYS A 897 -13.08 -14.28 -25.40
CA LYS A 897 -12.46 -13.35 -24.44
C LYS A 897 -11.41 -14.07 -23.59
N ALA A 898 -11.71 -15.28 -23.12
CA ALA A 898 -10.76 -16.11 -22.39
C ALA A 898 -9.52 -16.42 -23.23
N GLN A 899 -9.69 -16.86 -24.48
CA GLN A 899 -8.59 -17.07 -25.41
C GLN A 899 -7.73 -15.81 -25.59
N ALA A 900 -8.36 -14.64 -25.73
CA ALA A 900 -7.64 -13.37 -25.88
C ALA A 900 -6.78 -13.04 -24.65
N ILE A 901 -7.26 -13.30 -23.44
CA ILE A 901 -6.49 -13.07 -22.19
C ILE A 901 -5.26 -13.98 -22.16
N GLY A 902 -5.45 -15.28 -22.40
CA GLY A 902 -4.33 -16.24 -22.42
C GLY A 902 -3.31 -15.91 -23.52
N LYS A 903 -3.79 -15.46 -24.68
CA LYS A 903 -2.93 -15.05 -25.80
C LYS A 903 -2.17 -13.76 -25.53
N ALA A 904 -2.80 -12.77 -24.90
CA ALA A 904 -2.13 -11.53 -24.52
C ALA A 904 -1.02 -11.79 -23.48
N SER A 905 -1.28 -12.70 -22.53
CA SER A 905 -0.30 -13.16 -21.55
C SER A 905 0.95 -13.73 -22.21
N SER A 906 0.77 -14.71 -23.09
CA SER A 906 1.88 -15.39 -23.74
C SER A 906 2.57 -14.51 -24.76
N ASN A 907 1.85 -13.62 -25.46
CA ASN A 907 2.47 -12.61 -26.33
C ASN A 907 3.38 -11.68 -25.52
N LEU A 908 2.95 -11.20 -24.35
CA LEU A 908 3.81 -10.40 -23.46
C LEU A 908 5.07 -11.18 -23.08
N ILE A 909 4.95 -12.43 -22.64
CA ILE A 909 6.13 -13.24 -22.32
C ILE A 909 7.01 -13.45 -23.56
N GLN A 910 6.38 -13.66 -24.73
CA GLN A 910 7.11 -13.96 -25.95
C GLN A 910 7.83 -12.77 -26.57
N GLU A 911 7.26 -11.58 -26.42
CA GLU A 911 7.76 -10.36 -27.02
C GLU A 911 8.60 -9.54 -26.05
N GLU A 912 8.26 -9.53 -24.76
CA GLU A 912 8.88 -8.67 -23.75
C GLU A 912 9.86 -9.42 -22.81
N LEU A 913 9.77 -10.76 -22.64
CA LEU A 913 10.61 -11.53 -21.70
C LEU A 913 11.62 -12.48 -22.38
N LYS A 914 12.12 -12.11 -23.57
CA LYS A 914 13.20 -12.85 -24.26
C LYS A 914 14.56 -12.59 -23.61
N MET A 915 15.52 -13.53 -23.76
CA MET A 915 16.84 -13.42 -23.13
C MET A 915 17.58 -12.11 -23.47
N ASP A 916 17.37 -11.55 -24.66
CA ASP A 916 17.90 -10.22 -25.01
C ASP A 916 17.47 -9.15 -24.00
N TYR A 917 16.17 -9.07 -23.68
CA TYR A 917 15.66 -8.13 -22.70
C TYR A 917 15.98 -8.51 -21.25
N VAL A 918 16.20 -9.79 -20.94
CA VAL A 918 16.69 -10.19 -19.61
C VAL A 918 18.10 -9.61 -19.38
N TYR A 919 18.99 -9.75 -20.36
CA TYR A 919 20.33 -9.16 -20.26
C TYR A 919 20.30 -7.63 -20.29
N ASP A 920 19.45 -7.01 -21.11
CA ASP A 920 19.30 -5.55 -21.10
C ASP A 920 18.80 -5.04 -19.73
N TYR A 921 17.89 -5.76 -19.08
CA TYR A 921 17.41 -5.40 -17.74
C TYR A 921 18.54 -5.46 -16.72
N MET A 922 19.32 -6.55 -16.71
CA MET A 922 20.48 -6.69 -15.83
C MET A 922 21.50 -5.56 -16.10
N PHE A 923 21.76 -5.25 -17.37
CA PHE A 923 22.67 -4.18 -17.77
C PHE A 923 22.22 -2.83 -17.19
N HIS A 924 20.96 -2.44 -17.40
CA HIS A 924 20.44 -1.16 -16.92
C HIS A 924 20.39 -1.08 -15.41
N LEU A 925 19.94 -2.15 -14.72
CA LEU A 925 19.88 -2.19 -13.26
C LEU A 925 21.28 -1.98 -12.63
N LEU A 926 22.29 -2.67 -13.13
CA LEU A 926 23.66 -2.55 -12.63
C LEU A 926 24.29 -1.19 -12.95
N ASN A 927 23.99 -0.62 -14.12
CA ASN A 927 24.45 0.72 -14.49
C ASN A 927 23.86 1.80 -13.58
N GLU A 928 22.54 1.78 -13.34
CA GLU A 928 21.92 2.74 -12.43
C GLU A 928 22.36 2.54 -10.98
N TYR A 929 22.54 1.28 -10.55
CA TYR A 929 23.07 0.97 -9.22
C TYR A 929 24.48 1.53 -9.02
N ALA A 930 25.38 1.32 -9.99
CA ALA A 930 26.76 1.77 -9.92
C ALA A 930 26.88 3.31 -9.82
N LYS A 931 25.99 4.06 -10.48
CA LYS A 931 25.92 5.53 -10.37
C LYS A 931 25.66 6.03 -8.95
N LEU A 932 25.06 5.19 -8.10
CA LEU A 932 24.74 5.53 -6.72
C LEU A 932 25.90 5.25 -5.76
N LEU A 933 26.92 4.49 -6.16
CA LEU A 933 28.07 4.18 -5.31
C LEU A 933 28.91 5.43 -5.03
N GLN A 934 29.14 5.72 -3.75
CA GLN A 934 29.95 6.86 -3.31
C GLN A 934 31.42 6.52 -3.07
N PHE A 935 31.83 5.34 -3.52
CA PHE A 935 33.18 4.83 -3.33
C PHE A 935 33.59 4.05 -4.57
N LYS A 936 34.91 3.97 -4.81
CA LYS A 936 35.44 3.12 -5.87
C LYS A 936 35.49 1.66 -5.38
N PRO A 937 34.88 0.71 -6.11
CA PRO A 937 34.97 -0.72 -5.80
C PRO A 937 36.42 -1.20 -5.80
N THR A 938 36.72 -2.15 -4.92
CA THR A 938 38.05 -2.76 -4.80
C THR A 938 37.90 -4.26 -4.54
N VAL A 939 38.75 -5.08 -5.14
CA VAL A 939 38.70 -6.55 -4.98
C VAL A 939 39.01 -6.94 -3.52
N PRO A 940 38.09 -7.61 -2.80
CA PRO A 940 38.34 -8.10 -1.45
C PRO A 940 39.42 -9.17 -1.42
N LYS A 941 40.21 -9.26 -0.32
CA LYS A 941 41.30 -10.24 -0.19
C LYS A 941 40.86 -11.70 -0.31
N LYS A 942 39.60 -11.99 0.04
CA LYS A 942 39.03 -13.35 0.00
C LYS A 942 38.24 -13.65 -1.28
N ALA A 943 38.08 -12.67 -2.17
CA ALA A 943 37.35 -12.86 -3.41
C ALA A 943 38.19 -13.63 -4.44
N VAL A 944 37.53 -14.47 -5.23
CA VAL A 944 38.14 -15.27 -6.32
C VAL A 944 37.66 -14.74 -7.67
N GLU A 945 38.56 -14.60 -8.64
CA GLU A 945 38.19 -14.25 -10.03
C GLU A 945 37.40 -15.40 -10.68
N LEU A 946 36.26 -15.08 -11.30
CA LEU A 946 35.43 -16.04 -12.02
C LEU A 946 35.24 -15.65 -13.49
N CYS A 947 35.23 -16.66 -14.37
CA CYS A 947 34.95 -16.57 -15.80
C CYS A 947 34.14 -17.79 -16.25
N SER A 948 33.58 -17.75 -17.47
CA SER A 948 32.72 -18.85 -17.95
C SER A 948 33.46 -20.19 -18.06
N GLU A 949 34.76 -20.20 -18.39
CA GLU A 949 35.57 -21.42 -18.36
C GLU A 949 35.68 -21.99 -16.95
N ALA A 950 35.92 -21.13 -15.96
CA ALA A 950 36.10 -21.54 -14.56
C ALA A 950 34.89 -22.31 -14.01
N MET A 951 33.69 -21.99 -14.49
CA MET A 951 32.47 -22.68 -14.09
C MET A 951 32.13 -23.84 -15.03
N ALA A 952 32.07 -23.62 -16.34
CA ALA A 952 31.53 -24.62 -17.29
C ALA A 952 32.49 -25.77 -17.61
N CYS A 953 33.80 -25.55 -17.56
CA CYS A 953 34.76 -26.60 -17.89
C CYS A 953 34.81 -27.67 -16.80
N GLN A 954 34.69 -27.25 -15.55
CA GLN A 954 34.66 -28.11 -14.36
C GLN A 954 33.27 -28.68 -14.05
N ALA A 955 32.21 -28.12 -14.62
CA ALA A 955 30.85 -28.64 -14.46
C ALA A 955 30.67 -30.01 -15.13
N GLU A 956 29.79 -30.82 -14.57
CA GLU A 956 29.39 -32.14 -15.07
C GLU A 956 27.87 -32.26 -15.24
N GLY A 957 27.42 -33.35 -15.87
CA GLY A 957 26.02 -33.72 -15.96
C GLY A 957 25.09 -32.62 -16.52
N THR A 958 23.94 -32.44 -15.86
CA THR A 958 22.90 -31.49 -16.28
C THR A 958 23.35 -30.04 -16.11
N GLU A 959 24.17 -29.73 -15.10
CA GLU A 959 24.71 -28.38 -14.89
C GLU A 959 25.54 -27.93 -16.09
N LYS A 960 26.51 -28.76 -16.51
CA LYS A 960 27.33 -28.49 -17.71
C LYS A 960 26.45 -28.31 -18.95
N LYS A 961 25.48 -29.20 -19.13
CA LYS A 961 24.55 -29.14 -20.26
C LYS A 961 23.81 -27.81 -20.31
N PHE A 962 23.28 -27.34 -19.18
CA PHE A 962 22.51 -26.09 -19.11
C PHE A 962 23.41 -24.85 -19.25
N MET A 963 24.62 -24.88 -18.70
CA MET A 963 25.62 -23.83 -18.95
C MET A 963 25.94 -23.72 -20.44
N LEU A 964 26.19 -24.84 -21.14
CA LEU A 964 26.48 -24.82 -22.59
C LEU A 964 25.28 -24.38 -23.43
N GLN A 965 24.05 -24.75 -23.02
CA GLN A 965 22.82 -24.33 -23.70
C GLN A 965 22.53 -22.83 -23.51
N SER A 966 22.93 -22.24 -22.37
CA SER A 966 22.73 -20.82 -22.05
C SER A 966 23.97 -19.94 -22.31
N LEU A 967 25.03 -20.51 -22.88
CA LEU A 967 26.28 -19.82 -23.15
C LEU A 967 26.08 -18.71 -24.20
N VAL A 968 26.39 -17.47 -23.81
CA VAL A 968 26.46 -16.34 -24.74
C VAL A 968 27.69 -16.55 -25.64
N LYS A 969 27.44 -16.84 -26.91
CA LYS A 969 28.50 -17.21 -27.88
C LYS A 969 29.36 -16.04 -28.33
N GLY A 970 28.99 -14.79 -28.06
CA GLY A 970 29.77 -13.61 -28.43
C GLY A 970 29.04 -12.32 -28.09
N PRO A 971 29.68 -11.16 -28.31
CA PRO A 971 29.12 -9.86 -27.96
C PRO A 971 27.79 -9.60 -28.67
N ALA A 972 26.93 -8.80 -28.04
CA ALA A 972 25.74 -8.29 -28.69
C ALA A 972 26.16 -7.45 -29.91
N VAL A 973 25.50 -7.69 -31.04
CA VAL A 973 25.76 -6.90 -32.25
C VAL A 973 25.14 -5.51 -32.12
N SER A 974 24.06 -5.36 -31.36
CA SER A 974 23.33 -4.11 -31.10
C SER A 974 23.55 -3.61 -29.68
N GLU A 975 23.43 -2.29 -29.52
CA GLU A 975 23.35 -1.66 -28.21
C GLU A 975 22.11 -2.16 -27.44
N PRO A 976 22.14 -2.15 -26.09
CA PRO A 976 20.96 -2.40 -25.26
C PRO A 976 19.78 -1.50 -25.65
N CYS A 977 18.56 -1.98 -25.43
CA CYS A 977 17.37 -1.14 -25.61
C CYS A 977 17.44 0.14 -24.78
N THR A 978 16.69 1.18 -25.19
CA THR A 978 16.63 2.44 -24.43
C THR A 978 15.63 2.32 -23.29
N MET A 979 16.10 2.48 -22.05
CA MET A 979 15.26 2.39 -20.86
C MET A 979 14.21 3.51 -20.83
N PRO A 980 12.92 3.21 -20.56
CA PRO A 980 11.90 4.24 -20.43
C PRO A 980 12.20 5.17 -19.24
N PRO A 981 11.77 6.45 -19.31
CA PRO A 981 11.91 7.38 -18.19
C PRO A 981 11.10 6.87 -16.98
N PRO A 982 11.46 7.25 -15.74
CA PRO A 982 10.71 6.88 -14.55
C PRO A 982 9.23 7.26 -14.68
N TYR A 983 8.35 6.54 -13.99
CA TYR A 983 6.95 6.95 -13.95
C TYR A 983 6.87 8.33 -13.31
N ASP A 984 6.17 9.25 -13.96
CA ASP A 984 5.61 10.37 -13.22
C ASP A 984 4.54 9.81 -12.25
N PRO A 985 4.34 10.45 -11.08
CA PRO A 985 3.42 9.95 -10.08
C PRO A 985 1.99 9.71 -10.59
N SER A 986 1.52 10.50 -11.57
CA SER A 986 0.16 10.35 -12.12
C SER A 986 0.05 9.11 -12.99
N SER A 987 1.03 8.86 -13.86
CA SER A 987 1.07 7.64 -14.68
C SER A 987 1.20 6.39 -13.82
N LEU A 988 2.04 6.41 -12.78
CA LEU A 988 2.16 5.30 -11.84
C LEU A 988 0.81 5.04 -11.14
N PHE A 989 0.18 6.09 -10.62
CA PHE A 989 -1.12 6.00 -9.98
C PHE A 989 -2.20 5.47 -10.93
N ALA A 990 -2.22 5.93 -12.19
CA ALA A 990 -3.17 5.47 -13.20
C ALA A 990 -3.02 3.97 -13.49
N VAL A 991 -1.79 3.46 -13.61
CA VAL A 991 -1.51 2.03 -13.80
C VAL A 991 -2.02 1.23 -12.59
N LEU A 992 -1.67 1.65 -11.37
CA LEU A 992 -2.05 0.95 -10.14
C LEU A 992 -3.57 0.98 -9.89
N ARG A 993 -4.21 2.13 -10.13
CA ARG A 993 -5.68 2.29 -10.04
C ARG A 993 -6.38 1.42 -11.07
N ARG A 994 -5.88 1.37 -12.31
CA ARG A 994 -6.42 0.50 -13.37
C ARG A 994 -6.37 -0.97 -12.94
N LYS A 995 -5.26 -1.44 -12.37
CA LYS A 995 -5.16 -2.80 -11.82
C LYS A 995 -6.19 -3.06 -10.73
N ALA A 996 -6.30 -2.17 -9.75
CA ALA A 996 -7.26 -2.30 -8.65
C ALA A 996 -8.71 -2.35 -9.15
N ASN A 997 -9.06 -1.48 -10.10
CA ASN A 997 -10.39 -1.43 -10.71
C ASN A 997 -10.74 -2.72 -11.47
N SER A 998 -9.80 -3.26 -12.26
CA SER A 998 -9.98 -4.52 -12.97
C SER A 998 -10.23 -5.70 -12.01
N ILE A 999 -9.50 -5.76 -10.89
CA ILE A 999 -9.73 -6.79 -9.85
C ILE A 999 -11.14 -6.62 -9.26
N LYS A 1000 -11.51 -5.40 -8.87
CA LYS A 1000 -12.84 -5.11 -8.28
C LYS A 1000 -14.00 -5.44 -9.22
N GLN A 1001 -13.80 -5.25 -10.52
CA GLN A 1001 -14.77 -5.62 -11.55
C GLN A 1001 -15.00 -7.14 -11.55
N VAL A 1002 -13.93 -7.95 -11.55
CA VAL A 1002 -14.02 -9.41 -11.45
C VAL A 1002 -14.70 -9.84 -10.14
N GLU A 1003 -14.34 -9.22 -9.01
CA GLU A 1003 -14.98 -9.51 -7.71
C GLU A 1003 -16.49 -9.25 -7.73
N THR A 1004 -16.95 -8.28 -8.52
CA THR A 1004 -18.37 -7.95 -8.71
C THR A 1004 -19.06 -8.97 -9.61
N TRP A 1005 -18.43 -9.37 -10.72
CA TRP A 1005 -18.97 -10.43 -11.58
C TRP A 1005 -19.10 -11.75 -10.84
N GLU A 1006 -18.09 -12.11 -10.03
CA GLU A 1006 -18.10 -13.32 -9.21
C GLU A 1006 -19.24 -13.29 -8.19
N ARG A 1007 -19.46 -12.16 -7.52
CA ARG A 1007 -20.56 -12.01 -6.56
C ARG A 1007 -21.92 -12.22 -7.24
N ASN A 1008 -22.14 -11.55 -8.37
CA ASN A 1008 -23.40 -11.67 -9.13
C ASN A 1008 -23.62 -13.11 -9.62
N TYR A 1009 -22.54 -13.80 -10.03
CA TYR A 1009 -22.61 -15.21 -10.42
C TYR A 1009 -23.13 -16.07 -9.27
N TRP A 1010 -22.53 -15.97 -8.09
CA TRP A 1010 -22.94 -16.77 -6.93
C TRP A 1010 -24.32 -16.42 -6.39
N GLU A 1011 -24.71 -15.15 -6.41
CA GLU A 1011 -26.08 -14.71 -6.09
C GLU A 1011 -27.13 -15.25 -7.07
N SER A 1012 -26.76 -15.45 -8.34
CA SER A 1012 -27.67 -16.04 -9.32
C SER A 1012 -27.83 -17.56 -9.15
N GLN A 1013 -26.79 -18.25 -8.68
CA GLN A 1013 -26.83 -19.68 -8.41
C GLN A 1013 -27.66 -19.99 -7.16
N SER A 1014 -27.53 -19.18 -6.11
CA SER A 1014 -28.32 -19.35 -4.87
C SER A 1014 -29.81 -19.09 -5.05
N LYS A 1015 -30.24 -18.38 -6.11
CA LYS A 1015 -31.65 -18.22 -6.48
C LYS A 1015 -32.21 -19.37 -7.31
N LYS A 1016 -31.35 -20.25 -7.84
CA LYS A 1016 -31.74 -21.42 -8.66
C LYS A 1016 -31.77 -22.72 -7.86
N SER A 1017 -31.03 -22.78 -6.75
CA SER A 1017 -31.15 -23.79 -5.70
C SER A 1017 -32.31 -23.47 -4.77
#